data_AF-A0A2E3TR07-F1
#
_entry.id   AF-A0A2E3TR07-F1
#
_cell.length_a   1.000
_cell.length_b   1.000
_cell.length_c   1.000
_cell.angle_alpha   90.00
_cell.angle_beta   90.00
_cell.angle_gamma   90.00
#
_symmetry.space_group_name_H-M   'P 1'
#
loop_
_entity.id
_entity.type
_entity.pdbx_description
1 polymer ?
#
loop_
_entity_poly.entity_id
_entity_poly.type
_entity_poly.pdbx_seq_one_letter_code
_entity_poly.pdbx_strand_id
1 'polypeptide(L)'
;MSSVEGGVVQSKLIRNPGLRARVSVTLVGVALVSVLLLSTVNFVFARLLIKDSVESQLTAVRDTRVQALEIGVERLRSRVSSLAIDPSVAEALVDLSREFSNLNEDLSNDQVENLTALYDAEVVPPFAKAGVDIDSSELVPASVAGRSAQRLYISENPNGFEERNRLDDAGDGSGYSAAHAVHHPMLRALLRNAGMSDLLLVDFDSGEVIYSTMKRIDLGTNAYTGPYAESGLGRAVEKLTTVAPGNTVLSDTFFYVPTQGVPVFFLAAAVRSGSDLVGALITEVPVSALTDVMTAQEDWQRLGLGVTGESYIVGGDRTLRTDTRAWLKDPADYLDRHLQRYDDPDSTDRIALIGSPVLVQPVDNDAVTESLDGNQFSGTVKNYLGTKTWAAASPAAIEGVNWAVVVEVNESETSAALNSLLRRFVLVLAILLPLIAIFGVFLARSLTRPAQMLVRSAKRIADGDLTTEIGDLGQNELGDLGRQLEGVARQLESQEQAIIDEEQHINSILSALLPERLIDRVRNGESAIGDAFDTATVVSMVIDDLPPAIANDNDLAFEIADRLNDGTLAIANQYGAERVQRSSASVLYLTGLNKEDARVPDATDFTLAVMGLVAEIGAEFGFEFTARAGMSTGDVATGVLGSSQLSFGVWGDPPGMAMTLSSLALPGQILADDSVAAQLDQTWNIEAVESHPGLADDVQAHVVNGRVEPLGGSSNNPSISS
;
A
#
# COMPACT_ATOMS: atom_id res chain seq x y z
N MET A 1 -32.58 -11.48 -40.79
CA MET A 1 -33.58 -12.31 -40.08
C MET A 1 -32.81 -13.05 -39.01
N SER A 2 -32.91 -12.85 -37.70
CA SER A 2 -33.91 -12.32 -36.76
C SER A 2 -33.13 -11.64 -35.60
N SER A 3 -33.38 -10.38 -35.22
CA SER A 3 -34.43 -9.87 -34.32
C SER A 3 -34.63 -10.68 -33.03
N VAL A 4 -33.86 -10.34 -31.99
CA VAL A 4 -34.19 -10.58 -30.57
C VAL A 4 -33.81 -9.28 -29.84
N GLU A 5 -34.76 -8.37 -29.67
CA GLU A 5 -35.35 -8.00 -28.37
C GLU A 5 -34.28 -7.87 -27.27
N GLY A 6 -33.89 -6.67 -26.86
CA GLY A 6 -34.79 -5.70 -26.24
C GLY A 6 -34.76 -5.83 -24.71
N GLY A 7 -33.56 -5.81 -24.11
CA GLY A 7 -33.36 -5.82 -22.66
C GLY A 7 -32.71 -4.53 -22.19
N VAL A 8 -33.48 -3.43 -22.12
CA VAL A 8 -33.05 -2.20 -21.46
C VAL A 8 -33.04 -2.48 -19.95
N VAL A 9 -31.88 -2.86 -19.43
CA VAL A 9 -31.62 -2.84 -17.99
C VAL A 9 -31.62 -1.37 -17.56
N GLN A 10 -32.77 -0.90 -17.06
CA GLN A 10 -32.83 0.34 -16.30
C GLN A 10 -31.94 0.17 -15.05
N SER A 11 -30.75 0.75 -15.10
CA SER A 11 -29.84 0.89 -13.96
C SER A 11 -30.48 1.82 -12.93
N LYS A 12 -31.28 1.22 -12.05
CA LYS A 12 -31.73 1.83 -10.80
C LYS A 12 -30.52 2.16 -9.93
N LEU A 13 -30.44 3.43 -9.51
CA LEU A 13 -29.60 3.98 -8.45
C LEU A 13 -28.09 4.07 -8.69
N ILE A 14 -27.67 5.09 -9.44
CA ILE A 14 -26.52 5.90 -9.00
C ILE A 14 -27.11 7.11 -8.27
N ARG A 15 -27.46 6.93 -6.99
CA ARG A 15 -27.58 8.06 -6.05
C ARG A 15 -26.30 8.87 -6.22
N ASN A 16 -26.41 10.16 -6.56
CA ASN A 16 -25.27 11.07 -6.67
C ASN A 16 -24.41 10.90 -5.41
N PRO A 17 -23.26 10.22 -5.47
CA PRO A 17 -22.50 9.92 -4.27
C PRO A 17 -22.00 11.25 -3.74
N GLY A 18 -22.19 11.51 -2.45
CA GLY A 18 -21.63 12.71 -1.82
C GLY A 18 -20.13 12.81 -2.13
N LEU A 19 -19.59 14.03 -2.19
CA LEU A 19 -18.19 14.32 -2.58
C LEU A 19 -17.17 13.34 -1.95
N ARG A 20 -17.40 12.93 -0.70
CA ARG A 20 -16.64 11.90 0.05
C ARG A 20 -16.48 10.59 -0.71
N ALA A 21 -17.58 10.01 -1.16
CA ALA A 21 -17.60 8.70 -1.80
C ALA A 21 -16.94 8.76 -3.17
N ARG A 22 -17.16 9.85 -3.93
CA ARG A 22 -16.49 10.05 -5.22
C ARG A 22 -14.98 10.15 -5.07
N VAL A 23 -14.48 11.03 -4.20
CA VAL A 23 -13.05 11.22 -3.98
C VAL A 23 -12.39 9.94 -3.44
N SER A 24 -13.02 9.24 -2.49
CA SER A 24 -12.46 7.99 -1.96
C SER A 24 -12.36 6.91 -3.04
N VAL A 25 -13.42 6.73 -3.83
CA VAL A 25 -13.47 5.69 -4.88
C VAL A 25 -12.49 5.99 -6.00
N THR A 26 -12.34 7.24 -6.44
CA THR A 26 -11.38 7.58 -7.48
C THR A 26 -9.94 7.44 -7.00
N LEU A 27 -9.61 7.95 -5.80
CA LEU A 27 -8.25 7.95 -5.29
C LEU A 27 -7.76 6.52 -4.97
N VAL A 28 -8.59 5.73 -4.29
CA VAL A 28 -8.31 4.32 -4.04
C VAL A 28 -8.32 3.53 -5.35
N GLY A 29 -9.33 3.74 -6.22
CA GLY A 29 -9.45 3.01 -7.48
C GLY A 29 -8.24 3.20 -8.39
N VAL A 30 -7.77 4.43 -8.59
CA VAL A 30 -6.57 4.73 -9.38
C VAL A 30 -5.35 4.05 -8.77
N ALA A 31 -5.13 4.18 -7.46
CA ALA A 31 -3.99 3.56 -6.79
C ALA A 31 -3.99 2.03 -6.91
N LEU A 32 -5.15 1.38 -6.72
CA LEU A 32 -5.30 -0.07 -6.87
C LEU A 32 -5.00 -0.52 -8.31
N VAL A 33 -5.53 0.18 -9.31
CA VAL A 33 -5.29 -0.12 -10.73
C VAL A 33 -3.80 0.04 -11.07
N SER A 34 -3.15 1.11 -10.62
CA SER A 34 -1.71 1.33 -10.83
C SER A 34 -0.87 0.21 -10.23
N VAL A 35 -1.17 -0.21 -8.98
CA VAL A 35 -0.45 -1.30 -8.31
C VAL A 35 -0.66 -2.63 -9.04
N LEU A 36 -1.89 -2.93 -9.46
CA LEU A 36 -2.21 -4.17 -10.18
C LEU A 36 -1.51 -4.22 -11.54
N LEU A 37 -1.50 -3.10 -12.27
CA LEU A 37 -0.84 -2.99 -13.56
C LEU A 37 0.68 -3.15 -13.42
N LEU A 38 1.30 -2.43 -12.47
CA LEU A 38 2.73 -2.56 -12.20
C LEU A 38 3.11 -3.98 -11.76
N SER A 39 2.29 -4.61 -10.91
CA SER A 39 2.52 -5.99 -10.46
C SER A 39 2.45 -6.99 -11.61
N THR A 40 1.49 -6.80 -12.52
CA THR A 40 1.32 -7.66 -13.70
C THR A 40 2.52 -7.52 -14.64
N VAL A 41 2.95 -6.28 -14.91
CA VAL A 41 4.12 -5.99 -15.75
C VAL A 41 5.39 -6.60 -15.14
N ASN A 42 5.65 -6.36 -13.84
CA ASN A 42 6.81 -6.94 -13.15
C ASN A 42 6.79 -8.46 -13.16
N PHE A 43 5.63 -9.09 -13.01
CA PHE A 43 5.52 -10.54 -13.07
C PHE A 43 5.87 -11.11 -14.46
N VAL A 44 5.39 -10.47 -15.53
CA VAL A 44 5.74 -10.86 -16.91
C VAL A 44 7.24 -10.70 -17.16
N PHE A 45 7.82 -9.57 -16.75
CA PHE A 45 9.27 -9.35 -16.86
C PHE A 45 10.09 -10.38 -16.07
N ALA A 46 9.69 -10.68 -14.83
CA ALA A 46 10.37 -11.67 -14.00
C ALA A 46 10.36 -13.06 -14.66
N ARG A 47 9.24 -13.46 -15.27
CA ARG A 47 9.13 -14.75 -15.96
C ARG A 47 10.04 -14.83 -17.19
N LEU A 48 10.14 -13.75 -17.97
CA LEU A 48 11.03 -13.69 -19.13
C LEU A 48 12.50 -13.74 -18.70
N LEU A 49 12.90 -12.91 -17.72
CA LEU A 49 14.27 -12.86 -17.22
C LEU A 49 14.74 -14.20 -16.61
N ILE A 50 13.87 -14.91 -15.89
CA ILE A 50 14.23 -16.22 -15.33
C ILE A 50 14.45 -17.25 -16.45
N LYS A 51 13.61 -17.24 -17.48
CA LYS A 51 13.78 -18.14 -18.63
C LYS A 51 15.13 -17.89 -19.31
N ASP A 52 15.41 -16.64 -19.68
CA ASP A 52 16.66 -16.27 -20.35
C ASP A 52 17.88 -16.56 -19.46
N SER A 53 17.75 -16.36 -18.15
CA SER A 53 18.81 -16.66 -17.17
C SER A 53 19.10 -18.16 -17.08
N VAL A 54 18.07 -19.01 -17.01
CA VAL A 54 18.25 -20.48 -16.95
C VAL A 54 18.88 -20.98 -18.24
N GLU A 55 18.38 -20.53 -19.39
CA GLU A 55 18.91 -20.87 -20.70
C GLU A 55 20.39 -20.46 -20.85
N SER A 56 20.74 -19.23 -20.47
CA SER A 56 22.13 -18.74 -20.50
C SER A 56 23.04 -19.52 -19.55
N GLN A 57 22.55 -19.85 -18.35
CA GLN A 57 23.29 -20.62 -17.35
C GLN A 57 23.56 -22.04 -17.83
N LEU A 58 22.54 -22.75 -18.33
CA LEU A 58 22.71 -24.11 -18.86
C LEU A 58 23.64 -24.14 -20.06
N THR A 59 23.53 -23.17 -20.96
CA THR A 59 24.42 -23.01 -22.12
C THR A 59 25.87 -22.81 -21.67
N ALA A 60 26.12 -21.94 -20.69
CA ALA A 60 27.47 -21.71 -20.15
C ALA A 60 28.04 -22.95 -19.45
N VAL A 61 27.22 -23.68 -18.68
CA VAL A 61 27.65 -24.93 -18.04
C VAL A 61 27.94 -25.99 -19.09
N ARG A 62 27.07 -26.16 -20.09
CA ARG A 62 27.28 -27.06 -21.23
C ARG A 62 28.60 -26.78 -21.93
N ASP A 63 28.87 -25.54 -22.31
CA ASP A 63 30.12 -25.18 -23.00
C ASP A 63 31.35 -25.49 -22.14
N THR A 64 31.24 -25.22 -20.84
CA THR A 64 32.30 -25.56 -19.87
C THR A 64 32.49 -27.07 -19.74
N ARG A 65 31.41 -27.87 -19.79
CA ARG A 65 31.47 -29.34 -19.71
C ARG A 65 32.04 -29.95 -20.99
N VAL A 66 31.59 -29.48 -22.17
CA VAL A 66 32.17 -29.88 -23.47
C VAL A 66 33.67 -29.62 -23.48
N GLN A 67 34.09 -28.40 -23.12
CA GLN A 67 35.51 -28.06 -23.06
C GLN A 67 36.28 -28.91 -22.04
N ALA A 68 35.71 -29.15 -20.86
CA ALA A 68 36.35 -29.98 -19.83
C ALA A 68 36.52 -31.43 -20.30
N LEU A 69 35.53 -31.98 -21.01
CA LEU A 69 35.55 -33.31 -21.60
C LEU A 69 36.61 -33.42 -22.70
N GLU A 70 36.61 -32.49 -23.67
CA GLU A 70 37.59 -32.46 -24.76
C GLU A 70 39.03 -32.35 -24.23
N ILE A 71 39.28 -31.42 -23.30
CA ILE A 71 40.58 -31.28 -22.65
C ILE A 71 40.94 -32.53 -21.83
N GLY A 72 39.98 -33.13 -21.15
CA GLY A 72 40.17 -34.34 -20.36
C GLY A 72 40.62 -35.52 -21.22
N VAL A 73 39.89 -35.78 -22.31
CA VAL A 73 40.22 -36.83 -23.28
C VAL A 73 41.57 -36.56 -23.95
N GLU A 74 41.85 -35.32 -24.36
CA GLU A 74 43.12 -34.99 -25.01
C GLU A 74 44.32 -35.17 -24.06
N ARG A 75 44.14 -34.87 -22.76
CA ARG A 75 45.16 -35.17 -21.74
C ARG A 75 45.39 -36.67 -21.58
N LEU A 76 44.33 -37.49 -21.64
CA LEU A 76 44.47 -38.94 -21.61
C LEU A 76 45.24 -39.43 -22.85
N ARG A 77 44.84 -38.97 -24.05
CA ARG A 77 45.52 -39.25 -25.32
C ARG A 77 47.01 -38.93 -25.27
N SER A 78 47.34 -37.71 -24.84
CA SER A 78 48.73 -37.26 -24.72
C SER A 78 49.53 -38.13 -23.73
N ARG A 79 48.93 -38.56 -22.62
CA ARG A 79 49.59 -39.45 -21.64
C ARG A 79 49.86 -40.83 -22.23
N VAL A 80 48.86 -41.47 -22.85
CA VAL A 80 49.02 -42.81 -23.44
C VAL A 80 49.98 -42.79 -24.63
N SER A 81 49.90 -41.77 -25.49
CA SER A 81 50.86 -41.57 -26.57
C SER A 81 52.29 -41.46 -26.03
N SER A 82 52.50 -40.71 -24.94
CA SER A 82 53.80 -40.58 -24.29
C SER A 82 54.32 -41.90 -23.72
N LEU A 83 53.44 -42.76 -23.18
CA LEU A 83 53.81 -44.11 -22.73
C LEU A 83 54.18 -45.02 -23.89
N ALA A 84 53.45 -44.95 -25.01
CA ALA A 84 53.70 -45.82 -26.16
C ALA A 84 55.02 -45.51 -26.89
N ILE A 85 55.53 -44.29 -26.77
CA ILE A 85 56.85 -43.89 -27.29
C ILE A 85 57.99 -44.07 -26.28
N ASP A 86 57.70 -44.51 -25.05
CA ASP A 86 58.74 -44.79 -24.05
C ASP A 86 59.55 -46.03 -24.48
N PRO A 87 60.89 -45.92 -24.59
CA PRO A 87 61.73 -47.05 -25.00
C PRO A 87 61.56 -48.30 -24.12
N SER A 88 61.25 -48.12 -22.84
CA SER A 88 61.07 -49.23 -21.88
C SER A 88 59.80 -50.02 -22.18
N VAL A 89 58.74 -49.35 -22.66
CA VAL A 89 57.49 -50.01 -23.08
C VAL A 89 57.71 -50.78 -24.38
N ALA A 90 58.48 -50.21 -25.32
CA ALA A 90 58.84 -50.90 -26.56
C ALA A 90 59.73 -52.13 -26.30
N GLU A 91 60.71 -52.01 -25.40
CA GLU A 91 61.56 -53.13 -24.97
C GLU A 91 60.72 -54.23 -24.31
N ALA A 92 59.83 -53.85 -23.38
CA ALA A 92 58.92 -54.80 -22.73
C ALA A 92 58.04 -55.53 -23.74
N LEU A 93 57.45 -54.82 -24.71
CA LEU A 93 56.60 -55.42 -25.75
C LEU A 93 57.39 -56.43 -26.60
N VAL A 94 58.58 -56.07 -27.07
CA VAL A 94 59.41 -56.94 -27.90
C VAL A 94 59.91 -58.18 -27.13
N ASP A 95 60.33 -58.00 -25.88
CA ASP A 95 60.81 -59.10 -25.04
C ASP A 95 59.67 -60.06 -24.66
N LEU A 96 58.54 -59.51 -24.19
CA LEU A 96 57.35 -60.30 -23.87
C LEU A 96 56.77 -60.99 -25.10
N SER A 97 56.71 -60.34 -26.27
CA SER A 97 56.18 -60.95 -27.50
C SER A 97 56.99 -62.18 -27.90
N ARG A 98 58.32 -62.03 -27.93
CA ARG A 98 59.24 -63.13 -28.25
C ARG A 98 59.07 -64.30 -27.28
N GLU A 99 59.09 -64.05 -25.97
CA GLU A 99 59.00 -65.12 -25.00
C GLU A 99 57.59 -65.71 -24.88
N PHE A 100 56.54 -64.92 -25.16
CA PHE A 100 55.17 -65.41 -25.25
C PHE A 100 55.04 -66.44 -26.38
N SER A 101 55.60 -66.16 -27.56
CA SER A 101 55.62 -67.11 -28.68
C SER A 101 56.37 -68.42 -28.39
N ASN A 102 57.23 -68.43 -27.37
CA ASN A 102 57.96 -69.61 -26.92
C ASN A 102 57.16 -70.50 -25.94
N LEU A 103 56.00 -70.03 -25.44
CA LEU A 103 55.09 -70.82 -24.59
C LEU A 103 54.36 -71.89 -25.40
N ASN A 104 55.07 -72.98 -25.70
CA ASN A 104 54.60 -74.04 -26.58
C ASN A 104 54.17 -75.31 -25.83
N GLU A 105 54.02 -75.24 -24.50
CA GLU A 105 53.53 -76.36 -23.69
C GLU A 105 52.01 -76.44 -23.80
N ASP A 106 51.49 -77.48 -24.48
CA ASP A 106 50.05 -77.66 -24.59
C ASP A 106 49.45 -78.12 -23.25
N LEU A 107 48.27 -77.61 -22.95
CA LEU A 107 47.58 -77.92 -21.70
C LEU A 107 46.93 -79.30 -21.80
N SER A 108 46.98 -80.05 -20.69
CA SER A 108 46.14 -81.23 -20.53
C SER A 108 44.65 -80.85 -20.50
N ASN A 109 43.77 -81.79 -20.83
CA ASN A 109 42.32 -81.57 -20.77
C ASN A 109 41.88 -81.06 -19.39
N ASP A 110 42.41 -81.64 -18.31
CA ASP A 110 42.12 -81.22 -16.93
C ASP A 110 42.51 -79.74 -16.68
N GLN A 111 43.62 -79.28 -17.27
CA GLN A 111 44.03 -77.87 -17.15
C GLN A 111 43.13 -76.93 -17.97
N VAL A 112 42.64 -77.35 -19.14
CA VAL A 112 41.65 -76.59 -19.91
C VAL A 112 40.31 -76.53 -19.18
N GLU A 113 39.87 -77.65 -18.60
CA GLU A 113 38.66 -77.71 -17.76
C GLU A 113 38.77 -76.81 -16.52
N ASN A 114 39.96 -76.69 -15.92
CA ASN A 114 40.19 -75.76 -14.82
C ASN A 114 40.05 -74.29 -15.25
N LEU A 115 40.48 -73.94 -16.47
CA LEU A 115 40.30 -72.58 -17.01
C LEU A 115 38.83 -72.27 -17.26
N THR A 116 38.09 -73.17 -17.91
CA THR A 116 36.65 -72.96 -18.15
C THR A 116 35.86 -72.90 -16.84
N ALA A 117 36.18 -73.77 -15.87
CA ALA A 117 35.57 -73.72 -14.55
C ALA A 117 35.85 -72.40 -13.81
N LEU A 118 37.03 -71.80 -14.01
CA LEU A 118 37.34 -70.47 -13.48
C LEU A 118 36.50 -69.39 -14.16
N TYR A 119 36.28 -69.46 -15.47
CA TYR A 119 35.44 -68.51 -16.20
C TYR A 119 33.99 -68.61 -15.76
N ASP A 120 33.47 -69.82 -15.59
CA ASP A 120 32.12 -70.07 -15.09
C ASP A 120 31.93 -69.53 -13.66
N ALA A 121 32.99 -69.56 -12.84
CA ALA A 121 32.96 -69.09 -11.46
C ALA A 121 33.13 -67.56 -11.34
N GLU A 122 33.99 -66.95 -12.16
CA GLU A 122 34.40 -65.55 -11.99
C GLU A 122 33.82 -64.60 -13.03
N VAL A 123 33.61 -65.04 -14.27
CA VAL A 123 33.28 -64.14 -15.39
C VAL A 123 31.83 -64.29 -15.86
N VAL A 124 31.34 -65.51 -15.97
CA VAL A 124 29.98 -65.81 -16.47
C VAL A 124 28.84 -65.35 -15.53
N PRO A 125 28.93 -65.38 -14.17
CA PRO A 125 27.77 -65.15 -13.32
C PRO A 125 27.06 -63.80 -13.52
N PRO A 126 27.74 -62.67 -13.73
CA PRO A 126 27.11 -61.40 -14.08
C PRO A 126 26.34 -61.44 -15.41
N PHE A 127 26.79 -62.18 -16.41
CA PHE A 127 26.09 -62.26 -17.70
C PHE A 127 24.89 -63.20 -17.64
N ALA A 128 25.04 -64.36 -17.00
CA ALA A 128 23.95 -65.31 -16.80
C ALA A 128 22.78 -64.69 -16.03
N LYS A 129 23.06 -63.87 -15.03
CA LYS A 129 22.05 -63.10 -14.28
C LYS A 129 21.37 -62.01 -15.13
N ALA A 130 22.04 -61.49 -16.16
CA ALA A 130 21.47 -60.57 -17.15
C ALA A 130 20.72 -61.29 -18.30
N GLY A 131 20.57 -62.61 -18.23
CA GLY A 131 19.96 -63.41 -19.31
C GLY A 131 20.84 -63.56 -20.55
N VAL A 132 22.14 -63.26 -20.44
CA VAL A 132 23.13 -63.44 -21.51
C VAL A 132 23.87 -64.75 -21.26
N ASP A 133 23.70 -65.69 -22.18
CA ASP A 133 24.42 -66.96 -22.15
C ASP A 133 25.80 -66.77 -22.81
N ILE A 134 26.86 -67.05 -22.05
CA ILE A 134 28.24 -66.98 -22.53
C ILE A 134 28.82 -68.38 -22.44
N ASP A 135 29.20 -68.94 -23.59
CA ASP A 135 29.95 -70.20 -23.64
C ASP A 135 31.40 -69.92 -23.22
N SER A 136 31.76 -70.34 -22.01
CA SER A 136 33.10 -70.16 -21.47
C SER A 136 34.18 -70.88 -22.27
N SER A 137 33.82 -71.92 -23.04
CA SER A 137 34.76 -72.63 -23.91
C SER A 137 35.19 -71.79 -25.12
N GLU A 138 34.33 -70.88 -25.60
CA GLU A 138 34.66 -69.95 -26.69
C GLU A 138 35.62 -68.83 -26.24
N LEU A 139 35.70 -68.57 -24.94
CA LEU A 139 36.61 -67.58 -24.35
C LEU A 139 38.05 -68.11 -24.18
N VAL A 140 38.25 -69.43 -24.25
CA VAL A 140 39.58 -70.04 -24.13
C VAL A 140 40.43 -69.66 -25.35
N PRO A 141 41.67 -69.18 -25.18
CA PRO A 141 42.55 -68.85 -26.28
C PRO A 141 42.77 -70.00 -27.26
N ALA A 142 42.72 -69.67 -28.55
CA ALA A 142 43.02 -70.61 -29.62
C ALA A 142 44.49 -71.04 -29.64
N SER A 143 45.42 -70.15 -29.26
CA SER A 143 46.85 -70.43 -29.26
C SER A 143 47.30 -71.19 -28.01
N VAL A 144 48.32 -72.04 -28.19
CA VAL A 144 48.97 -72.78 -27.08
C VAL A 144 49.60 -71.80 -26.09
N ALA A 145 50.24 -70.75 -26.61
CA ALA A 145 50.84 -69.69 -25.81
C ALA A 145 49.82 -68.94 -24.95
N GLY A 146 48.66 -68.60 -25.53
CA GLY A 146 47.57 -67.94 -24.80
C GLY A 146 47.02 -68.81 -23.67
N ARG A 147 46.74 -70.09 -23.92
CA ARG A 147 46.30 -71.03 -22.88
C ARG A 147 47.34 -71.19 -21.77
N SER A 148 48.61 -71.28 -22.14
CA SER A 148 49.73 -71.37 -21.18
C SER A 148 49.84 -70.12 -20.32
N ALA A 149 49.78 -68.94 -20.92
CA ALA A 149 49.83 -67.68 -20.19
C ALA A 149 48.66 -67.53 -19.22
N GLN A 150 47.43 -67.86 -19.65
CA GLN A 150 46.26 -67.81 -18.77
C GLN A 150 46.37 -68.84 -17.63
N ARG A 151 46.88 -70.04 -17.88
CA ARG A 151 47.13 -71.02 -16.81
C ARG A 151 48.05 -70.45 -15.74
N LEU A 152 49.22 -69.95 -16.15
CA LEU A 152 50.26 -69.47 -15.24
C LEU A 152 49.85 -68.21 -14.47
N TYR A 153 49.16 -67.27 -15.15
CA TYR A 153 48.94 -65.93 -14.64
C TYR A 153 47.50 -65.64 -14.18
N ILE A 154 46.54 -66.52 -14.48
CA ILE A 154 45.13 -66.39 -14.09
C ILE A 154 44.72 -67.53 -13.16
N SER A 155 44.75 -68.79 -13.62
CA SER A 155 44.23 -69.92 -12.83
C SER A 155 45.16 -70.38 -11.71
N GLU A 156 46.48 -70.41 -11.96
CA GLU A 156 47.48 -70.78 -10.95
C GLU A 156 47.97 -69.55 -10.16
N ASN A 157 47.41 -68.37 -10.41
CA ASN A 157 47.77 -67.16 -9.68
C ASN A 157 47.31 -67.28 -8.22
N PRO A 158 48.21 -67.10 -7.24
CA PRO A 158 47.85 -67.23 -5.82
C PRO A 158 46.98 -66.07 -5.30
N ASN A 159 46.79 -65.02 -6.10
CA ASN A 159 46.00 -63.84 -5.74
C ASN A 159 44.60 -63.91 -6.36
N GLY A 160 43.61 -63.29 -5.71
CA GLY A 160 42.24 -63.21 -6.24
C GLY A 160 42.12 -62.29 -7.46
N PHE A 161 40.97 -62.36 -8.16
CA PHE A 161 40.66 -61.64 -9.40
C PHE A 161 41.19 -60.19 -9.47
N GLU A 162 40.89 -59.36 -8.47
CA GLU A 162 41.31 -57.94 -8.42
C GLU A 162 42.80 -57.70 -8.09
N GLU A 163 43.50 -58.73 -7.58
CA GLU A 163 44.87 -58.62 -7.07
C GLU A 163 45.87 -59.49 -7.85
N ARG A 164 45.45 -60.10 -8.96
CA ARG A 164 46.33 -60.90 -9.84
C ARG A 164 47.55 -60.11 -10.32
N ASN A 165 47.41 -58.80 -10.44
CA ASN A 165 48.51 -57.88 -10.71
C ASN A 165 49.67 -57.96 -9.69
N ARG A 166 49.55 -58.61 -8.53
CA ARG A 166 50.65 -58.77 -7.57
C ARG A 166 51.67 -59.86 -7.95
N LEU A 167 51.28 -60.80 -8.80
CA LEU A 167 52.17 -61.86 -9.27
C LEU A 167 53.17 -61.27 -10.28
N ASP A 168 54.46 -61.28 -9.92
CA ASP A 168 55.55 -60.82 -10.78
C ASP A 168 56.18 -62.00 -11.57
N ASP A 169 56.27 -63.19 -10.98
CA ASP A 169 56.84 -64.41 -11.58
C ASP A 169 55.97 -65.61 -11.22
N ALA A 170 55.59 -66.43 -12.22
CA ALA A 170 54.80 -67.65 -12.01
C ALA A 170 55.64 -68.81 -11.42
N GLY A 171 56.98 -68.74 -11.48
CA GLY A 171 57.88 -69.75 -10.91
C GLY A 171 57.99 -71.04 -11.73
N ASP A 172 57.52 -71.04 -12.97
CA ASP A 172 57.59 -72.16 -13.92
C ASP A 172 58.95 -72.27 -14.63
N GLY A 173 59.78 -71.23 -14.56
CA GLY A 173 61.11 -71.19 -15.16
C GLY A 173 61.11 -70.94 -16.67
N SER A 174 59.97 -70.57 -17.26
CA SER A 174 59.90 -70.20 -18.68
C SER A 174 60.56 -68.84 -18.95
N GLY A 175 60.95 -68.62 -20.20
CA GLY A 175 61.43 -67.31 -20.65
C GLY A 175 60.38 -66.21 -20.48
N TYR A 176 59.10 -66.55 -20.67
CA TYR A 176 58.00 -65.59 -20.52
C TYR A 176 57.88 -65.10 -19.07
N SER A 177 57.95 -66.01 -18.09
CA SER A 177 57.90 -65.60 -16.68
C SER A 177 59.13 -64.82 -16.24
N ALA A 178 60.31 -65.12 -16.78
CA ALA A 178 61.50 -64.31 -16.56
C ALA A 178 61.36 -62.89 -17.14
N ALA A 179 60.85 -62.75 -18.38
CA ALA A 179 60.59 -61.45 -18.99
C ALA A 179 59.48 -60.68 -18.24
N HIS A 180 58.41 -61.36 -17.85
CA HIS A 180 57.33 -60.78 -17.06
C HIS A 180 57.85 -60.26 -15.70
N ALA A 181 58.68 -61.02 -14.99
CA ALA A 181 59.27 -60.59 -13.72
C ALA A 181 60.13 -59.32 -13.83
N VAL A 182 60.78 -59.11 -14.98
CA VAL A 182 61.57 -57.89 -15.26
C VAL A 182 60.68 -56.69 -15.55
N HIS A 183 59.70 -56.84 -16.45
CA HIS A 183 58.94 -55.70 -16.99
C HIS A 183 57.68 -55.36 -16.18
N HIS A 184 57.05 -56.35 -15.54
CA HIS A 184 55.77 -56.17 -14.85
C HIS A 184 55.81 -55.10 -13.75
N PRO A 185 56.83 -55.02 -12.87
CA PRO A 185 56.86 -53.98 -11.83
C PRO A 185 56.80 -52.55 -12.38
N MET A 186 57.45 -52.30 -13.52
CA MET A 186 57.43 -51.01 -14.21
C MET A 186 56.05 -50.76 -14.84
N LEU A 187 55.52 -51.69 -15.63
CA LEU A 187 54.21 -51.55 -16.30
C LEU A 187 53.08 -51.33 -15.28
N ARG A 188 53.10 -52.09 -14.17
CA ARG A 188 52.19 -51.92 -13.04
C ARG A 188 52.32 -50.54 -12.39
N ALA A 189 53.53 -49.99 -12.27
CA ALA A 189 53.73 -48.64 -11.75
C ALA A 189 53.20 -47.57 -12.71
N LEU A 190 53.39 -47.74 -14.03
CA LEU A 190 52.85 -46.86 -15.05
C LEU A 190 51.32 -46.84 -15.01
N LEU A 191 50.68 -48.00 -14.93
CA LEU A 191 49.22 -48.12 -14.80
C LEU A 191 48.69 -47.33 -13.60
N ARG A 192 49.26 -47.58 -12.40
CA ARG A 192 48.84 -46.90 -11.16
C ARG A 192 49.01 -45.37 -11.24
N ASN A 193 50.09 -44.90 -11.84
CA ASN A 193 50.36 -43.47 -11.97
C ASN A 193 49.47 -42.80 -13.03
N ALA A 194 49.07 -43.55 -14.06
CA ALA A 194 48.20 -43.06 -15.13
C ALA A 194 46.72 -42.99 -14.70
N GLY A 195 46.30 -43.77 -13.70
CA GLY A 195 44.92 -43.83 -13.22
C GLY A 195 44.00 -44.62 -14.15
N MET A 196 44.53 -45.67 -14.78
CA MET A 196 43.82 -46.56 -15.69
C MET A 196 43.50 -47.90 -15.00
N SER A 197 42.49 -48.61 -15.49
CA SER A 197 42.04 -49.87 -14.89
C SER A 197 42.92 -51.06 -15.28
N ASP A 198 43.35 -51.10 -16.55
CA ASP A 198 44.31 -52.10 -17.05
C ASP A 198 45.14 -51.52 -18.19
N LEU A 199 46.28 -52.17 -18.44
CA LEU A 199 47.22 -51.88 -19.52
C LEU A 199 47.54 -53.19 -20.21
N LEU A 200 47.24 -53.23 -21.50
CA LEU A 200 47.44 -54.36 -22.38
C LEU A 200 48.57 -54.03 -23.38
N LEU A 201 49.37 -55.04 -23.69
CA LEU A 201 50.28 -55.01 -24.84
C LEU A 201 49.79 -56.02 -25.88
N VAL A 202 49.66 -55.56 -27.12
CA VAL A 202 49.21 -56.39 -28.25
C VAL A 202 50.31 -56.42 -29.29
N ASP A 203 50.67 -57.62 -29.73
CA ASP A 203 51.61 -57.82 -30.82
C ASP A 203 50.90 -57.65 -32.16
N PHE A 204 51.44 -56.81 -33.07
CA PHE A 204 50.74 -56.52 -34.32
C PHE A 204 50.82 -57.64 -35.35
N ASP A 205 51.87 -58.46 -35.31
CA ASP A 205 52.08 -59.54 -36.29
C ASP A 205 51.12 -60.70 -36.04
N SER A 206 50.95 -61.09 -34.77
CA SER A 206 50.06 -62.16 -34.33
C SER A 206 48.63 -61.67 -34.03
N GLY A 207 48.49 -60.43 -33.58
CA GLY A 207 47.25 -59.89 -33.01
C GLY A 207 46.99 -60.35 -31.58
N GLU A 208 47.94 -61.03 -30.92
CA GLU A 208 47.75 -61.58 -29.58
C GLU A 208 47.96 -60.52 -28.50
N VAL A 209 47.11 -60.57 -27.46
CA VAL A 209 47.29 -59.80 -26.23
C VAL A 209 48.36 -60.50 -25.39
N ILE A 210 49.63 -60.17 -25.62
CA ILE A 210 50.79 -60.83 -25.00
C ILE A 210 50.99 -60.47 -23.53
N TYR A 211 50.33 -59.41 -23.03
CA TYR A 211 50.43 -58.94 -21.66
C TYR A 211 49.16 -58.21 -21.22
N SER A 212 48.75 -58.44 -19.96
CA SER A 212 47.77 -57.67 -19.22
C SER A 212 48.33 -57.40 -17.82
N THR A 213 48.18 -56.17 -17.33
CA THR A 213 48.65 -55.84 -15.97
C THR A 213 47.78 -56.51 -14.92
N MET A 214 46.46 -56.47 -15.12
CA MET A 214 45.46 -57.07 -14.24
C MET A 214 45.34 -58.59 -14.43
N LYS A 215 45.89 -59.14 -15.51
CA LYS A 215 45.88 -60.57 -15.85
C LYS A 215 44.44 -61.09 -15.90
N ARG A 216 43.61 -60.44 -16.71
CA ARG A 216 42.24 -60.87 -16.98
C ARG A 216 42.23 -61.83 -18.16
N ILE A 217 41.04 -62.35 -18.48
CA ILE A 217 40.85 -63.36 -19.53
C ILE A 217 41.09 -62.83 -20.94
N ASP A 218 41.42 -61.54 -21.10
CA ASP A 218 41.92 -60.94 -22.33
C ASP A 218 43.39 -61.31 -22.60
N LEU A 219 44.19 -61.64 -21.58
CA LEU A 219 45.56 -62.14 -21.75
C LEU A 219 45.59 -63.38 -22.63
N GLY A 220 46.41 -63.37 -23.67
CA GLY A 220 46.59 -64.47 -24.61
C GLY A 220 45.47 -64.64 -25.64
N THR A 221 44.47 -63.76 -25.63
CA THR A 221 43.42 -63.73 -26.66
C THR A 221 43.90 -63.00 -27.90
N ASN A 222 43.10 -63.00 -28.97
CA ASN A 222 43.47 -62.39 -30.24
C ASN A 222 42.53 -61.21 -30.59
N ALA A 223 43.11 -60.08 -31.00
CA ALA A 223 42.39 -58.87 -31.38
C ALA A 223 41.88 -58.89 -32.83
N TYR A 224 42.40 -59.78 -33.68
CA TYR A 224 41.97 -59.92 -35.08
C TYR A 224 41.00 -61.09 -35.30
N THR A 225 40.99 -62.07 -34.40
CA THR A 225 40.21 -63.31 -34.53
C THR A 225 39.60 -63.73 -33.19
N GLY A 226 38.59 -64.61 -33.22
CA GLY A 226 37.92 -65.07 -32.00
C GLY A 226 36.94 -64.05 -31.39
N PRO A 227 36.54 -64.23 -30.12
CA PRO A 227 35.42 -63.49 -29.51
C PRO A 227 35.69 -61.98 -29.32
N TYR A 228 36.96 -61.55 -29.39
CA TYR A 228 37.34 -60.15 -29.17
C TYR A 228 37.55 -59.35 -30.46
N ALA A 229 37.50 -59.98 -31.64
CA ALA A 229 37.76 -59.33 -32.92
C ALA A 229 36.78 -58.19 -33.22
N GLU A 230 35.49 -58.40 -32.92
CA GLU A 230 34.45 -57.38 -33.15
C GLU A 230 34.24 -56.43 -31.97
N SER A 231 34.92 -56.69 -30.85
CA SER A 231 34.83 -55.88 -29.63
C SER A 231 35.53 -54.53 -29.77
N GLY A 232 35.41 -53.67 -28.76
CA GLY A 232 36.14 -52.40 -28.72
C GLY A 232 37.67 -52.59 -28.75
N LEU A 233 38.18 -53.72 -28.25
CA LEU A 233 39.59 -54.11 -28.36
C LEU A 233 40.02 -54.28 -29.82
N GLY A 234 39.37 -55.21 -30.53
CA GLY A 234 39.74 -55.55 -31.90
C GLY A 234 39.61 -54.36 -32.84
N ARG A 235 38.51 -53.59 -32.73
CA ARG A 235 38.31 -52.36 -33.51
C ARG A 235 39.36 -51.28 -33.22
N ALA A 236 39.83 -51.17 -31.98
CA ALA A 236 40.87 -50.20 -31.63
C ALA A 236 42.23 -50.60 -32.22
N VAL A 237 42.60 -51.89 -32.16
CA VAL A 237 43.83 -52.42 -32.75
C VAL A 237 43.80 -52.30 -34.27
N GLU A 238 42.70 -52.71 -34.91
CA GLU A 238 42.52 -52.60 -36.36
C GLU A 238 42.72 -51.15 -36.83
N LYS A 239 42.04 -50.19 -36.19
CA LYS A 239 42.19 -48.77 -36.53
C LYS A 239 43.62 -48.27 -36.31
N LEU A 240 44.29 -48.70 -35.24
CA LEU A 240 45.65 -48.27 -34.94
C LEU A 240 46.66 -48.60 -36.04
N THR A 241 46.48 -49.70 -36.77
CA THR A 241 47.37 -50.07 -37.88
C THR A 241 47.32 -49.07 -39.05
N THR A 242 46.27 -48.23 -39.09
CA THR A 242 46.03 -47.26 -40.17
C THR A 242 46.33 -45.81 -39.79
N VAL A 243 46.51 -45.50 -38.50
CA VAL A 243 46.77 -44.12 -38.04
C VAL A 243 48.26 -43.78 -38.11
N ALA A 244 48.58 -42.49 -38.27
CA ALA A 244 49.97 -42.04 -38.30
C ALA A 244 50.69 -42.36 -36.97
N PRO A 245 51.99 -42.69 -37.00
CA PRO A 245 52.78 -42.96 -35.80
C PRO A 245 52.71 -41.82 -34.77
N GLY A 246 52.41 -42.15 -33.50
CA GLY A 246 52.22 -41.18 -32.41
C GLY A 246 50.76 -40.76 -32.19
N ASN A 247 49.85 -41.11 -33.11
CA ASN A 247 48.41 -40.92 -32.92
C ASN A 247 47.82 -42.01 -32.02
N THR A 248 46.72 -41.65 -31.37
CA THR A 248 45.96 -42.55 -30.50
C THR A 248 44.60 -42.83 -31.09
N VAL A 249 44.04 -44.00 -30.79
CA VAL A 249 42.66 -44.36 -31.12
C VAL A 249 41.88 -44.43 -29.83
N LEU A 250 40.77 -43.68 -29.78
CA LEU A 250 39.78 -43.78 -28.73
C LEU A 250 38.65 -44.67 -29.23
N SER A 251 38.29 -45.71 -28.49
CA SER A 251 37.05 -46.45 -28.72
C SER A 251 35.87 -45.68 -28.10
N ASP A 252 34.66 -45.91 -28.62
CA ASP A 252 33.47 -45.59 -27.84
C ASP A 252 33.38 -46.53 -26.61
N THR A 253 32.44 -46.26 -25.70
CA THR A 253 32.16 -47.14 -24.55
C THR A 253 31.46 -48.42 -25.00
N PHE A 254 31.84 -49.56 -24.42
CA PHE A 254 31.27 -50.86 -24.73
C PHE A 254 31.26 -51.75 -23.48
N PHE A 255 30.39 -52.77 -23.46
CA PHE A 255 30.44 -53.82 -22.46
C PHE A 255 31.66 -54.70 -22.72
N TYR A 256 32.48 -54.93 -21.69
CA TYR A 256 33.69 -55.71 -21.82
C TYR A 256 33.62 -56.96 -20.94
N VAL A 257 33.76 -58.14 -21.54
CA VAL A 257 33.65 -59.42 -20.82
C VAL A 257 34.73 -59.56 -19.72
N PRO A 258 36.00 -59.20 -19.95
CA PRO A 258 37.06 -59.28 -18.95
C PRO A 258 36.83 -58.37 -17.73
N THR A 259 36.02 -57.32 -17.83
CA THR A 259 35.60 -56.47 -16.70
C THR A 259 34.31 -56.95 -16.05
N GLN A 260 33.92 -58.21 -16.24
CA GLN A 260 32.65 -58.76 -15.76
C GLN A 260 31.42 -57.99 -16.28
N GLY A 261 31.55 -57.35 -17.45
CA GLY A 261 30.48 -56.60 -18.09
C GLY A 261 30.39 -55.14 -17.65
N VAL A 262 31.32 -54.65 -16.83
CA VAL A 262 31.38 -53.22 -16.51
C VAL A 262 31.76 -52.43 -17.78
N PRO A 263 30.98 -51.41 -18.18
CA PRO A 263 31.29 -50.58 -19.34
C PRO A 263 32.63 -49.87 -19.21
N VAL A 264 33.42 -49.92 -20.27
CA VAL A 264 34.71 -49.25 -20.36
C VAL A 264 34.90 -48.66 -21.76
N PHE A 265 35.87 -47.77 -21.89
CA PHE A 265 36.36 -47.34 -23.19
C PHE A 265 37.88 -47.47 -23.22
N PHE A 266 38.41 -47.72 -24.41
CA PHE A 266 39.81 -47.96 -24.63
C PHE A 266 40.48 -46.76 -25.26
N LEU A 267 41.69 -46.50 -24.77
CA LEU A 267 42.61 -45.59 -25.40
C LEU A 267 43.85 -46.38 -25.80
N ALA A 268 44.05 -46.46 -27.11
CA ALA A 268 45.06 -47.30 -27.72
C ALA A 268 46.09 -46.41 -28.44
N ALA A 269 47.37 -46.78 -28.36
CA ALA A 269 48.46 -46.10 -29.05
C ALA A 269 49.45 -47.13 -29.63
N ALA A 270 49.98 -46.85 -30.82
CA ALA A 270 50.96 -47.72 -31.45
C ALA A 270 52.34 -47.55 -30.79
N VAL A 271 52.94 -48.67 -30.40
CA VAL A 271 54.29 -48.75 -29.81
C VAL A 271 55.32 -48.92 -30.93
N ARG A 272 56.46 -48.23 -30.79
CA ARG A 272 57.52 -48.24 -31.80
C ARG A 272 58.86 -48.63 -31.21
N SER A 273 59.60 -49.44 -31.97
CA SER A 273 61.02 -49.68 -31.75
C SER A 273 61.78 -49.10 -32.92
N GLY A 274 62.43 -47.95 -32.73
CA GLY A 274 63.07 -47.22 -33.83
C GLY A 274 62.07 -46.71 -34.88
N SER A 275 62.21 -47.17 -36.13
CA SER A 275 61.28 -46.84 -37.23
C SER A 275 60.06 -47.75 -37.31
N ASP A 276 60.09 -48.91 -36.63
CA ASP A 276 59.17 -50.00 -36.91
C ASP A 276 58.03 -49.99 -35.88
N LEU A 277 56.82 -50.26 -36.36
CA LEU A 277 55.64 -50.45 -35.53
C LEU A 277 55.66 -51.88 -35.02
N VAL A 278 55.84 -52.06 -33.70
CA VAL A 278 56.03 -53.39 -33.09
C VAL A 278 54.76 -53.94 -32.44
N GLY A 279 53.82 -53.08 -32.07
CA GLY A 279 52.57 -53.49 -31.43
C GLY A 279 51.75 -52.31 -30.93
N ALA A 280 50.77 -52.59 -30.08
CA ALA A 280 49.91 -51.59 -29.45
C ALA A 280 50.00 -51.62 -27.92
N LEU A 281 49.97 -50.42 -27.32
CA LEU A 281 49.71 -50.19 -25.92
C LEU A 281 48.24 -49.77 -25.80
N ILE A 282 47.45 -50.53 -25.06
CA ILE A 282 46.02 -50.26 -24.89
C ILE A 282 45.75 -50.07 -23.41
N THR A 283 45.01 -49.03 -23.09
CA THR A 283 44.66 -48.70 -21.72
C THR A 283 43.15 -48.71 -21.57
N GLU A 284 42.68 -49.45 -20.57
CA GLU A 284 41.27 -49.47 -20.18
C GLU A 284 41.00 -48.28 -19.26
N VAL A 285 40.05 -47.43 -19.66
CA VAL A 285 39.62 -46.29 -18.86
C VAL A 285 38.19 -46.56 -18.37
N PRO A 286 37.94 -46.46 -17.05
CA PRO A 286 36.61 -46.67 -16.51
C PRO A 286 35.71 -45.49 -16.87
N VAL A 287 34.42 -45.76 -17.07
CA VAL A 287 33.42 -44.71 -17.36
C VAL A 287 33.29 -43.68 -16.24
N SER A 288 33.67 -44.04 -15.01
CA SER A 288 33.75 -43.11 -13.88
C SER A 288 34.67 -41.91 -14.15
N ALA A 289 35.71 -42.06 -14.97
CA ALA A 289 36.56 -40.94 -15.37
C ALA A 289 35.79 -39.88 -16.18
N LEU A 290 34.81 -40.31 -17.00
CA LEU A 290 33.91 -39.39 -17.72
C LEU A 290 32.85 -38.84 -16.76
N THR A 291 32.26 -39.69 -15.92
CA THR A 291 31.28 -39.29 -14.90
C THR A 291 31.84 -38.20 -13.98
N ASP A 292 33.09 -38.32 -13.53
CA ASP A 292 33.74 -37.34 -12.66
C ASP A 292 33.94 -35.99 -13.34
N VAL A 293 34.30 -35.97 -14.62
CA VAL A 293 34.45 -34.73 -15.40
C VAL A 293 33.10 -34.03 -15.56
N MET A 294 32.06 -34.80 -15.87
CA MET A 294 30.72 -34.26 -16.07
C MET A 294 30.13 -33.75 -14.75
N THR A 295 30.17 -34.53 -13.69
CA THR A 295 29.54 -34.22 -12.40
C THR A 295 30.41 -33.35 -11.47
N ALA A 296 31.68 -33.11 -11.83
CA ALA A 296 32.69 -32.53 -10.95
C ALA A 296 32.83 -33.29 -9.63
N GLN A 297 32.95 -34.63 -9.72
CA GLN A 297 32.99 -35.53 -8.57
C GLN A 297 31.76 -35.34 -7.67
N GLU A 298 30.57 -35.34 -8.27
CA GLU A 298 29.29 -35.13 -7.58
C GLU A 298 29.08 -33.74 -6.94
N ASP A 299 29.87 -32.71 -7.31
CA ASP A 299 29.72 -31.33 -6.83
C ASP A 299 28.90 -30.46 -7.82
N TRP A 300 27.64 -30.85 -8.03
CA TRP A 300 26.70 -30.14 -8.93
C TRP A 300 26.47 -28.69 -8.49
N GLN A 301 26.53 -28.40 -7.19
CA GLN A 301 26.35 -27.05 -6.65
C GLN A 301 27.49 -26.13 -7.11
N ARG A 302 28.74 -26.59 -7.11
CA ARG A 302 29.87 -25.83 -7.64
C ARG A 302 29.77 -25.58 -9.14
N LEU A 303 29.13 -26.49 -9.88
CA LEU A 303 28.80 -26.29 -11.30
C LEU A 303 27.64 -25.32 -11.53
N GLY A 304 26.98 -24.86 -10.47
CA GLY A 304 25.79 -24.03 -10.58
C GLY A 304 24.57 -24.81 -11.07
N LEU A 305 24.53 -26.13 -10.92
CA LEU A 305 23.39 -26.95 -11.36
C LEU A 305 22.28 -27.09 -10.30
N GLY A 306 22.43 -26.42 -9.15
CA GLY A 306 21.37 -26.37 -8.14
C GLY A 306 21.00 -27.75 -7.58
N VAL A 307 19.71 -27.93 -7.30
CA VAL A 307 19.19 -29.11 -6.58
C VAL A 307 18.87 -30.27 -7.51
N THR A 308 18.39 -29.99 -8.72
CA THR A 308 17.94 -31.00 -9.67
C THR A 308 18.77 -31.05 -10.94
N GLY A 309 19.62 -30.04 -11.18
CA GLY A 309 20.38 -30.00 -12.41
C GLY A 309 21.48 -31.05 -12.47
N GLU A 310 21.75 -31.51 -13.67
CA GLU A 310 22.74 -32.54 -13.94
C GLU A 310 23.36 -32.35 -15.32
N SER A 311 24.43 -33.09 -15.57
CA SER A 311 25.08 -33.14 -16.88
C SER A 311 25.62 -34.53 -17.14
N TYR A 312 25.44 -35.02 -18.36
CA TYR A 312 25.80 -36.37 -18.76
C TYR A 312 26.16 -36.43 -20.25
N ILE A 313 26.76 -37.54 -20.67
CA ILE A 313 27.13 -37.80 -22.06
C ILE A 313 26.22 -38.89 -22.63
N VAL A 314 25.80 -38.69 -23.88
CA VAL A 314 25.03 -39.67 -24.66
C VAL A 314 25.82 -40.02 -25.92
N GLY A 315 25.92 -41.31 -26.24
CA GLY A 315 26.59 -41.80 -27.43
C GLY A 315 25.73 -41.73 -28.69
N GLY A 316 26.32 -42.01 -29.85
CA GLY A 316 25.63 -42.04 -31.14
C GLY A 316 24.56 -43.14 -31.26
N ASP A 317 24.60 -44.14 -30.38
CA ASP A 317 23.58 -45.16 -30.19
C ASP A 317 22.41 -44.70 -29.30
N ARG A 318 22.42 -43.43 -28.86
CA ARG A 318 21.43 -42.80 -27.99
C ARG A 318 21.36 -43.41 -26.58
N THR A 319 22.43 -44.04 -26.10
CA THR A 319 22.52 -44.52 -24.71
C THR A 319 23.53 -43.71 -23.90
N LEU A 320 23.43 -43.75 -22.58
CA LEU A 320 24.35 -43.04 -21.68
C LEU A 320 25.80 -43.51 -21.82
N ARG A 321 26.74 -42.59 -21.60
CA ARG A 321 28.20 -42.83 -21.48
C ARG A 321 28.74 -42.45 -20.10
N THR A 322 27.92 -41.83 -19.26
CA THR A 322 28.21 -41.46 -17.88
C THR A 322 27.05 -41.82 -16.98
N ASP A 323 27.33 -42.05 -15.70
CA ASP A 323 26.29 -42.19 -14.70
C ASP A 323 25.55 -40.87 -14.48
N THR A 324 24.27 -40.96 -14.14
CA THR A 324 23.40 -39.78 -13.94
C THR A 324 23.35 -39.39 -12.47
N ARG A 325 22.92 -38.14 -12.20
CA ARG A 325 22.75 -37.67 -10.82
C ARG A 325 21.73 -38.51 -10.06
N ALA A 326 20.66 -38.93 -10.74
CA ALA A 326 19.61 -39.76 -10.16
C ALA A 326 20.17 -41.13 -9.72
N TRP A 327 20.95 -41.79 -10.57
CA TRP A 327 21.61 -43.06 -10.23
C TRP A 327 22.58 -42.90 -9.05
N LEU A 328 23.46 -41.90 -9.09
CA LEU A 328 24.48 -41.70 -8.05
C LEU A 328 23.89 -41.34 -6.68
N LYS A 329 22.72 -40.68 -6.65
CA LYS A 329 22.06 -40.28 -5.39
C LYS A 329 21.20 -41.36 -4.77
N ASP A 330 20.39 -42.03 -5.58
CA ASP A 330 19.44 -43.05 -5.11
C ASP A 330 19.19 -44.09 -6.21
N PRO A 331 20.04 -45.13 -6.29
CA PRO A 331 19.86 -46.21 -7.27
C PRO A 331 18.49 -46.89 -7.19
N ALA A 332 17.89 -46.98 -6.00
CA ALA A 332 16.59 -47.64 -5.83
C ALA A 332 15.45 -46.81 -6.43
N ASP A 333 15.40 -45.50 -6.12
CA ASP A 333 14.44 -44.58 -6.76
C ASP A 333 14.64 -44.52 -8.29
N TYR A 334 15.90 -44.54 -8.73
CA TYR A 334 16.23 -44.57 -10.16
C TYR A 334 15.61 -45.80 -10.84
N LEU A 335 15.84 -46.99 -10.30
CA LEU A 335 15.32 -48.25 -10.88
C LEU A 335 13.79 -48.28 -10.88
N ASP A 336 13.15 -47.82 -9.80
CA ASP A 336 11.69 -47.72 -9.72
C ASP A 336 11.13 -46.78 -10.80
N ARG A 337 11.74 -45.61 -10.99
CA ARG A 337 11.33 -44.63 -12.00
C ARG A 337 11.63 -45.11 -13.42
N HIS A 338 12.74 -45.81 -13.61
CA HIS A 338 13.09 -46.45 -14.87
C HIS A 338 12.03 -47.47 -15.27
N LEU A 339 11.71 -48.41 -14.37
CA LEU A 339 10.70 -49.43 -14.58
C LEU A 339 9.33 -48.82 -14.88
N GLN A 340 8.91 -47.79 -14.14
CA GLN A 340 7.66 -47.08 -14.39
C GLN A 340 7.61 -46.38 -15.76
N ARG A 341 8.75 -45.90 -16.26
CA ARG A 341 8.83 -45.14 -17.50
C ARG A 341 8.90 -46.04 -18.72
N TYR A 342 9.66 -47.13 -18.65
CA TYR A 342 9.97 -47.99 -19.79
C TYR A 342 9.16 -49.29 -19.80
N ASP A 343 8.60 -49.71 -18.66
CA ASP A 343 7.88 -50.98 -18.51
C ASP A 343 8.73 -52.18 -18.99
N ASP A 344 10.04 -52.11 -18.73
CA ASP A 344 11.03 -53.08 -19.16
C ASP A 344 11.85 -53.58 -17.94
N PRO A 345 11.43 -54.70 -17.34
CA PRO A 345 12.14 -55.32 -16.23
C PRO A 345 13.55 -55.76 -16.59
N ASP A 346 13.78 -56.24 -17.82
CA ASP A 346 15.05 -56.83 -18.22
C ASP A 346 16.17 -55.77 -18.26
N SER A 347 15.89 -54.59 -18.82
CA SER A 347 16.85 -53.48 -18.78
C SER A 347 17.04 -52.93 -17.36
N THR A 348 15.99 -52.89 -16.54
CA THR A 348 16.09 -52.48 -15.13
C THR A 348 16.99 -53.43 -14.33
N ASP A 349 16.80 -54.73 -14.48
CA ASP A 349 17.61 -55.77 -13.84
C ASP A 349 19.06 -55.73 -14.32
N ARG A 350 19.28 -55.46 -15.62
CA ARG A 350 20.63 -55.23 -16.16
C ARG A 350 21.33 -54.03 -15.51
N ILE A 351 20.65 -52.89 -15.35
CA ILE A 351 21.23 -51.71 -14.68
C ILE A 351 21.60 -52.05 -13.23
N ALA A 352 20.71 -52.72 -12.51
CA ALA A 352 20.93 -53.13 -11.12
C ALA A 352 22.12 -54.10 -10.98
N LEU A 353 22.27 -55.01 -11.93
CA LEU A 353 23.32 -56.02 -11.94
C LEU A 353 24.69 -55.47 -12.33
N ILE A 354 24.75 -54.65 -13.38
CA ILE A 354 25.97 -53.98 -13.83
C ILE A 354 26.42 -52.93 -12.81
N GLY A 355 25.47 -52.34 -12.07
CA GLY A 355 25.74 -51.25 -11.14
C GLY A 355 25.93 -49.90 -11.85
N SER A 356 25.42 -49.75 -13.08
CA SER A 356 25.47 -48.51 -13.85
C SER A 356 24.40 -48.48 -14.94
N PRO A 357 23.77 -47.32 -15.22
CA PRO A 357 22.87 -47.14 -16.35
C PRO A 357 23.58 -46.93 -17.70
N VAL A 358 24.90 -46.82 -17.70
CA VAL A 358 25.72 -46.62 -18.92
C VAL A 358 25.47 -47.75 -19.91
N LEU A 359 25.33 -47.40 -21.20
CA LEU A 359 24.94 -48.30 -22.31
C LEU A 359 23.56 -48.98 -22.22
N VAL A 360 22.83 -48.83 -21.11
CA VAL A 360 21.50 -49.43 -20.94
C VAL A 360 20.39 -48.39 -21.05
N GLN A 361 20.55 -47.24 -20.38
CA GLN A 361 19.54 -46.19 -20.35
C GLN A 361 19.49 -45.45 -21.70
N PRO A 362 18.38 -45.55 -22.46
CA PRO A 362 18.21 -44.77 -23.66
C PRO A 362 17.85 -43.32 -23.33
N VAL A 363 18.34 -42.39 -24.14
CA VAL A 363 18.03 -40.96 -24.08
C VAL A 363 17.61 -40.49 -25.47
N ASP A 364 16.31 -40.51 -25.73
CA ASP A 364 15.73 -40.09 -27.01
C ASP A 364 14.89 -38.83 -26.85
N ASN A 365 15.49 -37.69 -27.17
CA ASN A 365 14.85 -36.39 -27.19
C ASN A 365 15.51 -35.44 -28.20
N ASP A 366 14.89 -34.28 -28.40
CA ASP A 366 15.35 -33.27 -29.36
C ASP A 366 16.75 -32.75 -29.04
N ALA A 367 17.11 -32.63 -27.75
CA ALA A 367 18.43 -32.16 -27.32
C ALA A 367 19.54 -33.10 -27.76
N VAL A 368 19.35 -34.41 -27.59
CA VAL A 368 20.29 -35.44 -28.05
C VAL A 368 20.30 -35.52 -29.58
N THR A 369 19.13 -35.49 -30.22
CA THR A 369 19.03 -35.61 -31.68
C THR A 369 19.78 -34.47 -32.38
N GLU A 370 19.48 -33.21 -32.03
CA GLU A 370 20.18 -32.05 -32.59
C GLU A 370 21.68 -32.09 -32.32
N SER A 371 22.06 -32.50 -31.11
CA SER A 371 23.47 -32.59 -30.71
C SER A 371 24.26 -33.65 -31.49
N LEU A 372 23.68 -34.83 -31.73
CA LEU A 372 24.33 -35.90 -32.49
C LEU A 372 24.39 -35.59 -34.00
N ASP A 373 23.50 -34.73 -34.49
CA ASP A 373 23.53 -34.18 -35.85
C ASP A 373 24.54 -33.02 -36.01
N GLY A 374 25.22 -32.64 -34.92
CA GLY A 374 26.27 -31.63 -34.90
C GLY A 374 25.79 -30.21 -34.55
N ASN A 375 24.52 -30.02 -34.19
CA ASN A 375 23.95 -28.74 -33.82
C ASN A 375 24.00 -28.51 -32.30
N GLN A 376 23.88 -27.25 -31.88
CA GLN A 376 23.64 -26.94 -30.48
C GLN A 376 22.14 -26.88 -30.20
N PHE A 377 21.72 -27.34 -29.02
CA PHE A 377 20.34 -27.26 -28.56
C PHE A 377 20.24 -26.43 -27.28
N SER A 378 19.15 -25.68 -27.17
CA SER A 378 18.68 -25.07 -25.93
C SER A 378 17.16 -25.01 -25.94
N GLY A 379 16.51 -25.47 -24.87
CA GLY A 379 15.06 -25.49 -24.80
C GLY A 379 14.52 -26.38 -23.69
N THR A 380 13.25 -26.77 -23.83
CA THR A 380 12.59 -27.68 -22.90
C THR A 380 12.40 -29.04 -23.54
N VAL A 381 12.80 -30.10 -22.85
CA VAL A 381 12.62 -31.49 -23.31
C VAL A 381 12.06 -32.35 -22.18
N LYS A 382 11.74 -33.61 -22.48
CA LYS A 382 11.60 -34.64 -21.45
C LYS A 382 12.91 -35.40 -21.37
N ASN A 383 13.43 -35.56 -20.16
CA ASN A 383 14.64 -36.33 -19.93
C ASN A 383 14.38 -37.84 -19.99
N TYR A 384 15.44 -38.61 -19.75
CA TYR A 384 15.43 -40.08 -19.76
C TYR A 384 14.49 -40.71 -18.71
N LEU A 385 14.13 -39.99 -17.63
CA LEU A 385 13.09 -40.43 -16.67
C LEU A 385 11.71 -39.82 -16.96
N GLY A 386 11.50 -39.23 -18.13
CA GLY A 386 10.23 -38.60 -18.53
C GLY A 386 9.89 -37.30 -17.81
N THR A 387 10.83 -36.74 -17.04
CA THR A 387 10.66 -35.48 -16.32
C THR A 387 10.87 -34.32 -17.28
N LYS A 388 10.04 -33.27 -17.19
CA LYS A 388 10.24 -32.06 -18.00
C LYS A 388 11.42 -31.27 -17.47
N THR A 389 12.38 -30.99 -18.34
CA THR A 389 13.62 -30.29 -18.02
C THR A 389 13.87 -29.16 -19.00
N TRP A 390 14.50 -28.09 -18.51
CA TRP A 390 15.25 -27.20 -19.37
C TRP A 390 16.59 -27.86 -19.66
N ALA A 391 16.96 -27.97 -20.93
CA ALA A 391 18.17 -28.63 -21.38
C ALA A 391 18.94 -27.76 -22.36
N ALA A 392 20.26 -27.81 -22.25
CA ALA A 392 21.20 -27.34 -23.25
C ALA A 392 22.11 -28.51 -23.65
N ALA A 393 22.28 -28.75 -24.95
CA ALA A 393 23.10 -29.84 -25.46
C ALA A 393 24.00 -29.39 -26.61
N SER A 394 25.14 -30.04 -26.77
CA SER A 394 26.14 -29.76 -27.81
C SER A 394 26.98 -30.99 -28.11
N PRO A 395 27.39 -31.21 -29.38
CA PRO A 395 28.36 -32.23 -29.72
C PRO A 395 29.70 -31.95 -29.02
N ALA A 396 30.42 -33.01 -28.66
CA ALA A 396 31.82 -32.94 -28.29
C ALA A 396 32.70 -33.22 -29.52
N ALA A 397 33.67 -32.36 -29.79
CA ALA A 397 34.59 -32.48 -30.92
C ALA A 397 35.74 -33.45 -30.61
N ILE A 398 35.41 -34.73 -30.40
CA ILE A 398 36.37 -35.78 -30.09
C ILE A 398 36.44 -36.75 -31.26
N GLU A 399 37.63 -36.87 -31.87
CA GLU A 399 37.84 -37.78 -33.00
C GLU A 399 37.55 -39.23 -32.62
N GLY A 400 36.81 -39.96 -33.46
CA GLY A 400 36.57 -41.40 -33.29
C GLY A 400 35.31 -41.76 -32.50
N VAL A 401 34.65 -40.80 -31.85
CA VAL A 401 33.38 -40.99 -31.13
C VAL A 401 32.36 -39.91 -31.51
N ASN A 402 31.07 -40.26 -31.49
CA ASN A 402 29.99 -39.29 -31.66
C ASN A 402 29.26 -39.13 -30.32
N TRP A 403 29.61 -38.09 -29.57
CA TRP A 403 29.10 -37.86 -28.22
C TRP A 403 28.36 -36.53 -28.12
N ALA A 404 27.17 -36.58 -27.53
CA ALA A 404 26.38 -35.42 -27.14
C ALA A 404 26.56 -35.15 -25.65
N VAL A 405 26.95 -33.92 -25.30
CA VAL A 405 26.98 -33.46 -23.92
C VAL A 405 25.67 -32.77 -23.62
N VAL A 406 24.94 -33.26 -22.63
CA VAL A 406 23.64 -32.72 -22.21
C VAL A 406 23.79 -32.15 -20.81
N VAL A 407 23.24 -30.96 -20.60
CA VAL A 407 23.09 -30.32 -19.30
C VAL A 407 21.63 -29.96 -19.13
N GLU A 408 21.02 -30.35 -18.02
CA GLU A 408 19.60 -30.13 -17.80
C GLU A 408 19.27 -29.78 -16.35
N VAL A 409 18.10 -29.17 -16.13
CA VAL A 409 17.52 -28.89 -14.80
C VAL A 409 16.01 -29.07 -14.85
N ASN A 410 15.40 -29.58 -13.78
CA ASN A 410 13.96 -29.81 -13.76
C ASN A 410 13.16 -28.50 -13.88
N GLU A 411 12.10 -28.52 -14.68
CA GLU A 411 11.16 -27.41 -14.78
C GLU A 411 10.50 -27.10 -13.42
N SER A 412 10.38 -28.11 -12.55
CA SER A 412 9.86 -27.95 -11.18
C SER A 412 10.75 -27.08 -10.28
N GLU A 413 12.08 -27.13 -10.43
CA GLU A 413 13.01 -26.28 -9.65
C GLU A 413 12.90 -24.82 -10.07
N THR A 414 12.93 -24.57 -11.39
CA THR A 414 12.80 -23.22 -11.96
C THR A 414 11.43 -22.60 -11.63
N SER A 415 10.35 -23.39 -11.68
CA SER A 415 9.01 -22.93 -11.31
C SER A 415 8.82 -22.80 -9.79
N ALA A 416 9.48 -23.60 -8.96
CA ALA A 416 9.47 -23.43 -7.50
C ALA A 416 10.11 -22.09 -7.09
N ALA A 417 11.22 -21.70 -7.74
CA ALA A 417 11.83 -20.39 -7.55
C ALA A 417 10.83 -19.26 -7.88
N LEU A 418 10.13 -19.35 -9.02
CA LEU A 418 9.08 -18.40 -9.42
C LEU A 418 7.91 -18.37 -8.43
N ASN A 419 7.43 -19.53 -7.97
CA ASN A 419 6.33 -19.64 -7.01
C ASN A 419 6.68 -19.04 -5.65
N SER A 420 7.94 -19.13 -5.23
CA SER A 420 8.41 -18.50 -3.99
C SER A 420 8.37 -16.96 -4.08
N LEU A 421 8.78 -16.40 -5.23
CA LEU A 421 8.68 -14.97 -5.52
C LEU A 421 7.22 -14.52 -5.55
N LEU A 422 6.35 -15.28 -6.22
CA LEU A 422 4.91 -15.03 -6.26
C LEU A 422 4.29 -14.95 -4.86
N ARG A 423 4.59 -15.90 -3.96
CA ARG A 423 4.07 -15.86 -2.58
C ARG A 423 4.51 -14.59 -1.84
N ARG A 424 5.76 -14.17 -1.99
CA ARG A 424 6.26 -12.92 -1.38
C ARG A 424 5.57 -11.69 -1.96
N PHE A 425 5.40 -11.62 -3.29
CA PHE A 425 4.67 -10.54 -3.94
C PHE A 425 3.20 -10.47 -3.49
N VAL A 426 2.52 -11.61 -3.42
CA VAL A 426 1.13 -11.69 -2.95
C VAL A 426 1.02 -11.24 -1.50
N LEU A 427 1.96 -11.61 -0.63
CA LEU A 427 1.99 -11.13 0.76
C LEU A 427 2.17 -9.61 0.86
N VAL A 428 3.11 -9.04 0.08
CA VAL A 428 3.31 -7.59 0.03
C VAL A 428 2.04 -6.89 -0.47
N LEU A 429 1.40 -7.42 -1.52
CA LEU A 429 0.16 -6.86 -2.07
C LEU A 429 -0.99 -6.97 -1.05
N ALA A 430 -1.11 -8.10 -0.36
CA ALA A 430 -2.11 -8.32 0.67
C ALA A 430 -1.99 -7.33 1.85
N ILE A 431 -0.79 -6.79 2.11
CA ILE A 431 -0.56 -5.74 3.11
C ILE A 431 -0.77 -4.34 2.51
N LEU A 432 -0.28 -4.10 1.29
CA LEU A 432 -0.31 -2.80 0.65
C LEU A 432 -1.73 -2.34 0.26
N LEU A 433 -2.57 -3.25 -0.26
CA LEU A 433 -3.92 -2.88 -0.70
C LEU A 433 -4.81 -2.38 0.47
N PRO A 434 -4.86 -3.04 1.64
CA PRO A 434 -5.53 -2.50 2.81
C PRO A 434 -4.95 -1.16 3.27
N LEU A 435 -3.62 -1.00 3.27
CA LEU A 435 -2.99 0.27 3.64
C LEU A 435 -3.39 1.42 2.71
N ILE A 436 -3.41 1.19 1.40
CA ILE A 436 -3.87 2.16 0.40
C ILE A 436 -5.35 2.49 0.62
N ALA A 437 -6.18 1.48 0.90
CA ALA A 437 -7.61 1.71 1.18
C ALA A 437 -7.82 2.53 2.47
N ILE A 438 -7.12 2.18 3.55
CA ILE A 438 -7.16 2.90 4.83
C ILE A 438 -6.68 4.34 4.64
N PHE A 439 -5.55 4.54 3.96
CA PHE A 439 -4.98 5.86 3.69
C PHE A 439 -5.88 6.70 2.78
N GLY A 440 -6.45 6.10 1.73
CA GLY A 440 -7.40 6.78 0.84
C GLY A 440 -8.66 7.22 1.58
N VAL A 441 -9.21 6.38 2.47
CA VAL A 441 -10.35 6.74 3.33
C VAL A 441 -9.96 7.82 4.35
N PHE A 442 -8.77 7.73 4.94
CA PHE A 442 -8.25 8.74 5.86
C PHE A 442 -8.13 10.11 5.17
N LEU A 443 -7.49 10.15 3.99
CA LEU A 443 -7.28 11.38 3.21
C LEU A 443 -8.60 11.96 2.71
N ALA A 444 -9.53 11.12 2.24
CA ALA A 444 -10.85 11.59 1.84
C ALA A 444 -11.63 12.17 3.05
N ARG A 445 -11.47 11.58 4.25
CA ARG A 445 -12.08 12.10 5.48
C ARG A 445 -11.43 13.41 5.94
N SER A 446 -10.12 13.54 5.86
CA SER A 446 -9.41 14.75 6.30
C SER A 446 -9.77 15.96 5.43
N LEU A 447 -9.98 15.77 4.12
CA LEU A 447 -10.38 16.85 3.22
C LEU A 447 -11.87 17.16 3.28
N THR A 448 -12.72 16.12 3.27
CA THR A 448 -14.16 16.34 3.09
C THR A 448 -14.92 16.59 4.41
N ARG A 449 -14.30 16.41 5.58
CA ARG A 449 -14.91 16.81 6.86
C ARG A 449 -14.95 18.34 7.01
N PRO A 450 -13.81 19.06 6.95
CA PRO A 450 -13.79 20.52 7.00
C PRO A 450 -14.66 21.17 5.93
N ALA A 451 -14.60 20.69 4.68
CA ALA A 451 -15.40 21.24 3.59
C ALA A 451 -16.91 21.15 3.85
N GLN A 452 -17.40 20.05 4.43
CA GLN A 452 -18.83 19.94 4.78
C GLN A 452 -19.22 20.82 5.98
N MET A 453 -18.30 21.07 6.91
CA MET A 453 -18.54 21.99 8.01
C MET A 453 -18.70 23.42 7.49
N LEU A 454 -17.81 23.85 6.58
CA LEU A 454 -17.92 25.15 5.90
C LEU A 454 -19.25 25.32 5.15
N VAL A 455 -19.66 24.32 4.35
CA VAL A 455 -20.93 24.37 3.62
C VAL A 455 -22.13 24.48 4.58
N ARG A 456 -22.11 23.76 5.71
CA ARG A 456 -23.18 23.83 6.71
C ARG A 456 -23.19 25.17 7.44
N SER A 457 -22.03 25.69 7.83
CA SER A 457 -21.93 26.99 8.48
C SER A 457 -22.37 28.12 7.55
N ALA A 458 -21.97 28.09 6.29
CA ALA A 458 -22.42 29.06 5.29
C ALA A 458 -23.94 29.05 5.12
N LYS A 459 -24.55 27.86 5.11
CA LYS A 459 -26.01 27.73 5.04
C LYS A 459 -26.70 28.31 6.28
N ARG A 460 -26.19 28.06 7.49
CA ARG A 460 -26.75 28.62 8.73
C ARG A 460 -26.68 30.14 8.80
N ILE A 461 -25.54 30.71 8.40
CA ILE A 461 -25.37 32.17 8.29
C ILE A 461 -26.39 32.75 7.30
N ALA A 462 -26.59 32.09 6.15
CA ALA A 462 -27.60 32.51 5.18
C ALA A 462 -29.05 32.38 5.70
N ASP A 463 -29.30 31.42 6.59
CA ASP A 463 -30.61 31.19 7.23
C ASP A 463 -30.82 32.13 8.46
N GLY A 464 -29.88 33.03 8.78
CA GLY A 464 -30.02 34.04 9.84
C GLY A 464 -29.41 33.66 11.20
N ASP A 465 -28.76 32.50 11.33
CA ASP A 465 -28.04 32.12 12.54
C ASP A 465 -26.60 32.64 12.48
N LEU A 466 -26.40 33.84 13.02
CA LEU A 466 -25.12 34.56 13.05
C LEU A 466 -24.26 34.23 14.27
N THR A 467 -24.83 33.56 15.26
CA THR A 467 -24.19 33.27 16.56
C THR A 467 -23.23 32.09 16.53
N THR A 468 -23.20 31.34 15.43
CA THR A 468 -22.40 30.13 15.38
C THR A 468 -20.93 30.40 15.04
N GLU A 469 -20.05 30.09 15.99
CA GLU A 469 -18.61 29.98 15.75
C GLU A 469 -18.27 28.86 14.76
N ILE A 470 -17.50 29.20 13.72
CA ILE A 470 -16.91 28.23 12.80
C ILE A 470 -15.64 27.71 13.49
N GLY A 471 -15.74 26.52 14.11
CA GLY A 471 -14.61 25.92 14.83
C GLY A 471 -13.33 25.82 14.00
N ASP A 472 -12.17 25.76 14.67
CA ASP A 472 -10.84 25.81 14.02
C ASP A 472 -10.65 24.68 12.98
N LEU A 473 -10.54 25.08 11.70
CA LEU A 473 -10.30 24.18 10.56
C LEU A 473 -8.82 24.10 10.16
N GLY A 474 -7.92 24.72 10.95
CA GLY A 474 -6.47 24.72 10.75
C GLY A 474 -5.92 25.94 10.03
N GLN A 475 -4.66 25.85 9.59
CA GLN A 475 -3.90 26.94 8.95
C GLN A 475 -3.75 26.76 7.42
N ASN A 476 -4.61 25.94 6.81
CA ASN A 476 -4.64 25.76 5.35
C ASN A 476 -5.74 26.60 4.72
N GLU A 477 -5.95 26.44 3.41
CA GLU A 477 -6.92 27.19 2.62
C GLU A 477 -8.37 27.00 3.11
N LEU A 478 -8.70 25.84 3.72
CA LEU A 478 -10.03 25.61 4.31
C LEU A 478 -10.20 26.37 5.63
N GLY A 479 -9.12 26.51 6.41
CA GLY A 479 -9.06 27.37 7.58
C GLY A 479 -9.22 28.84 7.24
N ASP A 480 -8.54 29.31 6.19
CA ASP A 480 -8.70 30.69 5.70
C ASP A 480 -10.13 30.97 5.28
N LEU A 481 -10.77 30.05 4.55
CA LEU A 481 -12.17 30.19 4.15
C LEU A 481 -13.11 30.25 5.36
N GLY A 482 -12.83 29.47 6.41
CA GLY A 482 -13.59 29.49 7.67
C GLY A 482 -13.51 30.85 8.36
N ARG A 483 -12.30 31.41 8.48
CA ARG A 483 -12.09 32.74 9.07
C ARG A 483 -12.77 33.86 8.27
N GLN A 484 -12.71 33.79 6.94
CA GLN A 484 -13.40 34.77 6.09
C GLN A 484 -14.93 34.70 6.27
N LEU A 485 -15.48 33.49 6.31
CA LEU A 485 -16.91 33.28 6.50
C LEU A 485 -17.38 33.74 7.90
N GLU A 486 -16.56 33.55 8.93
CA GLU A 486 -16.80 34.07 10.27
C GLU A 486 -16.78 35.61 10.31
N GLY A 487 -15.86 36.23 9.57
CA GLY A 487 -15.83 37.69 9.39
C GLY A 487 -17.13 38.24 8.80
N VAL A 488 -17.74 37.52 7.84
CA VAL A 488 -19.05 37.89 7.28
C VAL A 488 -20.16 37.78 8.32
N ALA A 489 -20.18 36.71 9.12
CA ALA A 489 -21.20 36.53 10.17
C ALA A 489 -21.15 37.66 11.21
N ARG A 490 -19.96 38.00 11.71
CA ARG A 490 -19.77 39.10 12.67
C ARG A 490 -20.19 40.45 12.11
N GLN A 491 -19.93 40.70 10.82
CA GLN A 491 -20.35 41.93 10.17
C GLN A 491 -21.88 42.06 10.14
N LEU A 492 -22.59 40.97 9.84
CA LEU A 492 -24.06 40.95 9.82
C LEU A 492 -24.64 41.15 11.23
N GLU A 493 -24.05 40.50 12.26
CA GLU A 493 -24.50 40.64 13.66
C GLU A 493 -24.36 42.09 14.14
N SER A 494 -23.24 42.74 13.80
CA SER A 494 -23.02 44.15 14.16
C SER A 494 -24.02 45.12 13.49
N GLN A 495 -24.51 44.79 12.29
CA GLN A 495 -25.54 45.60 11.62
C GLN A 495 -26.91 45.44 12.27
N GLU A 496 -27.27 44.22 12.69
CA GLU A 496 -28.55 43.98 13.37
C GLU A 496 -28.62 44.74 14.70
N GLN A 497 -27.55 44.69 15.49
CA GLN A 497 -27.50 45.41 16.76
C GLN A 497 -27.59 46.94 16.59
N ALA A 498 -26.90 47.50 15.59
CA ALA A 498 -26.95 48.93 15.31
C ALA A 498 -28.36 49.43 14.92
N ILE A 499 -29.17 48.59 14.26
CA ILE A 499 -30.55 48.93 13.91
C ILE A 499 -31.45 48.96 15.15
N ILE A 500 -31.25 48.03 16.09
CA ILE A 500 -32.03 47.96 17.34
C ILE A 500 -31.77 49.19 18.22
N ASP A 501 -30.51 49.61 18.34
CA ASP A 501 -30.13 50.76 19.17
C ASP A 501 -30.71 52.09 18.61
N GLU A 502 -30.75 52.25 17.29
CA GLU A 502 -31.35 53.43 16.62
C GLU A 502 -32.86 53.53 16.89
N GLU A 503 -33.58 52.39 16.88
CA GLU A 503 -35.03 52.39 17.10
C GLU A 503 -35.40 52.82 18.53
N GLN A 504 -34.60 52.42 19.52
CA GLN A 504 -34.77 52.82 20.92
C GLN A 504 -34.51 54.32 21.11
N HIS A 505 -33.52 54.87 20.42
CA HIS A 505 -33.20 56.30 20.51
C HIS A 505 -34.35 57.18 20.01
N ILE A 506 -34.95 56.84 18.87
CA ILE A 506 -36.08 57.58 18.28
C ILE A 506 -37.29 57.63 19.22
N ASN A 507 -37.60 56.54 19.92
CA ASN A 507 -38.74 56.47 20.85
C ASN A 507 -38.61 57.41 22.05
N SER A 508 -37.39 57.56 22.58
CA SER A 508 -37.13 58.43 23.72
C SER A 508 -37.38 59.92 23.42
N ILE A 509 -37.08 60.35 22.19
CA ILE A 509 -37.26 61.76 21.76
C ILE A 509 -38.73 62.09 21.55
N LEU A 510 -39.51 61.20 20.93
CA LEU A 510 -40.93 61.45 20.64
C LEU A 510 -41.77 61.59 21.92
N SER A 511 -41.44 60.81 22.96
CA SER A 511 -42.14 60.84 24.25
C SER A 511 -41.90 62.13 25.04
N ALA A 512 -40.80 62.85 24.78
CA ALA A 512 -40.50 64.12 25.44
C ALA A 512 -41.25 65.33 24.82
N LEU A 513 -41.72 65.21 23.58
CA LEU A 513 -42.26 66.32 22.79
C LEU A 513 -43.78 66.27 22.62
N LEU A 514 -44.40 65.09 22.78
CA LEU A 514 -45.81 64.86 22.52
C LEU A 514 -46.44 64.01 23.64
N PRO A 515 -47.73 64.20 23.96
CA PRO A 515 -48.47 63.28 24.80
C PRO A 515 -48.46 61.85 24.23
N GLU A 516 -48.39 60.82 25.09
CA GLU A 516 -48.27 59.41 24.69
C GLU A 516 -49.32 58.98 23.66
N ARG A 517 -50.55 59.46 23.80
CA ARG A 517 -51.68 59.17 22.89
C ARG A 517 -51.45 59.61 21.44
N LEU A 518 -50.48 60.49 21.18
CA LEU A 518 -50.18 61.03 19.85
C LEU A 518 -48.92 60.41 19.20
N ILE A 519 -48.10 59.68 19.96
CA ILE A 519 -46.79 59.17 19.49
C ILE A 519 -46.95 58.15 18.35
N ASP A 520 -47.82 57.16 18.51
CA ASP A 520 -48.05 56.14 17.48
C ASP A 520 -48.68 56.72 16.22
N ARG A 521 -49.52 57.76 16.37
CA ARG A 521 -50.15 58.47 15.25
C ARG A 521 -49.11 59.21 14.41
N VAL A 522 -48.15 59.89 15.07
CA VAL A 522 -47.01 60.54 14.40
C VAL A 522 -46.05 59.50 13.77
N ARG A 523 -45.74 58.41 14.48
CA ARG A 523 -44.88 57.31 13.99
C ARG A 523 -45.45 56.65 12.72
N ASN A 524 -46.77 56.56 12.61
CA ASN A 524 -47.48 56.03 11.46
C ASN A 524 -47.66 57.04 10.31
N GLY A 525 -47.11 58.26 10.46
CA GLY A 525 -47.10 59.29 9.41
C GLY A 525 -48.45 60.01 9.22
N GLU A 526 -49.32 60.02 10.23
CA GLU A 526 -50.60 60.72 10.17
C GLU A 526 -50.36 62.24 10.03
N SER A 527 -50.94 62.85 9.00
CA SER A 527 -50.79 64.27 8.69
C SER A 527 -51.99 65.06 9.20
N ALA A 528 -51.76 66.18 9.92
CA ALA A 528 -52.77 67.02 10.55
C ALA A 528 -53.57 66.33 11.69
N ILE A 529 -52.86 65.97 12.76
CA ILE A 529 -53.45 65.40 13.98
C ILE A 529 -54.20 66.50 14.72
N GLY A 530 -55.53 66.48 14.67
CA GLY A 530 -56.41 67.38 15.42
C GLY A 530 -57.60 66.62 15.98
N ASP A 531 -57.81 66.75 17.29
CA ASP A 531 -58.91 66.13 18.04
C ASP A 531 -59.78 67.25 18.65
N ALA A 532 -61.10 67.20 18.44
CA ALA A 532 -62.05 68.10 19.11
C ALA A 532 -62.69 67.36 20.29
N PHE A 533 -62.85 68.06 21.42
CA PHE A 533 -63.39 67.54 22.66
C PHE A 533 -64.55 68.41 23.12
N ASP A 534 -65.65 67.76 23.50
CA ASP A 534 -66.89 68.42 23.89
C ASP A 534 -66.72 69.18 25.22
N THR A 535 -65.82 68.73 26.09
CA THR A 535 -65.56 69.35 27.40
C THR A 535 -64.11 69.11 27.85
N ALA A 536 -63.46 70.17 28.33
CA ALA A 536 -62.19 70.10 29.04
C ALA A 536 -61.97 71.33 29.94
N THR A 537 -61.19 71.15 31.01
CA THR A 537 -60.75 72.26 31.87
C THR A 537 -59.34 72.68 31.49
N VAL A 538 -59.17 73.97 31.21
CA VAL A 538 -57.88 74.58 30.92
C VAL A 538 -57.40 75.33 32.15
N VAL A 539 -56.18 75.02 32.57
CA VAL A 539 -55.49 75.71 33.66
C VAL A 539 -54.34 76.49 33.05
N SER A 540 -54.40 77.82 33.16
CA SER A 540 -53.26 78.68 32.86
C SER A 540 -52.57 79.05 34.16
N MET A 541 -51.28 78.75 34.25
CA MET A 541 -50.50 79.04 35.44
C MET A 541 -49.36 79.99 35.12
N VAL A 542 -49.23 81.01 35.97
CA VAL A 542 -48.18 82.03 35.91
C VAL A 542 -47.47 81.98 37.25
N ILE A 543 -46.15 81.78 37.21
CA ILE A 543 -45.29 81.96 38.38
C ILE A 543 -44.91 83.45 38.38
N ASP A 544 -45.16 84.14 39.49
CA ASP A 544 -44.84 85.56 39.61
C ASP A 544 -43.32 85.78 39.61
N ASP A 545 -42.90 87.02 39.36
CA ASP A 545 -41.49 87.36 39.14
C ASP A 545 -40.57 86.81 40.23
N LEU A 546 -39.49 86.17 39.80
CA LEU A 546 -38.44 85.70 40.70
C LEU A 546 -37.80 86.90 41.43
N PRO A 547 -37.49 86.78 42.73
CA PRO A 547 -36.76 87.81 43.45
C PRO A 547 -35.45 88.18 42.72
N PRO A 548 -35.03 89.46 42.72
CA PRO A 548 -33.83 89.92 42.01
C PRO A 548 -32.54 89.17 42.38
N ALA A 549 -32.49 88.54 43.56
CA ALA A 549 -31.37 87.72 44.00
C ALA A 549 -31.22 86.42 43.18
N ILE A 550 -32.32 85.82 42.73
CA ILE A 550 -32.33 84.63 41.87
C ILE A 550 -32.20 85.04 40.40
N ALA A 551 -32.86 86.12 39.99
CA ALA A 551 -32.84 86.58 38.60
C ALA A 551 -31.44 86.98 38.08
N ASN A 552 -30.48 87.26 38.98
CA ASN A 552 -29.10 87.59 38.64
C ASN A 552 -28.13 86.39 38.68
N ASP A 553 -28.59 85.21 39.10
CA ASP A 553 -27.82 83.97 39.11
C ASP A 553 -28.43 82.96 38.14
N ASN A 554 -27.80 82.83 36.97
CA ASN A 554 -28.33 81.97 35.91
C ASN A 554 -28.37 80.50 36.32
N ASP A 555 -27.37 80.00 37.05
CA ASP A 555 -27.29 78.58 37.41
C ASP A 555 -28.39 78.23 38.43
N LEU A 556 -28.59 79.09 39.44
CA LEU A 556 -29.66 78.95 40.41
C LEU A 556 -31.05 79.12 39.76
N ALA A 557 -31.20 80.07 38.84
CA ALA A 557 -32.45 80.27 38.11
C ALA A 557 -32.78 79.06 37.21
N PHE A 558 -31.78 78.45 36.57
CA PHE A 558 -31.96 77.21 35.81
C PHE A 558 -32.33 76.02 36.70
N GLU A 559 -31.65 75.84 37.83
CA GLU A 559 -31.95 74.75 38.78
C GLU A 559 -33.38 74.85 39.32
N ILE A 560 -33.80 76.06 39.71
CA ILE A 560 -35.17 76.32 40.19
C ILE A 560 -36.18 76.09 39.06
N ALA A 561 -35.90 76.57 37.84
CA ALA A 561 -36.79 76.39 36.70
C ALA A 561 -36.92 74.92 36.27
N ASP A 562 -35.86 74.13 36.41
CA ASP A 562 -35.83 72.70 36.11
C ASP A 562 -36.59 71.90 37.17
N ARG A 563 -36.34 72.17 38.46
CA ARG A 563 -37.11 71.57 39.57
C ARG A 563 -38.60 71.90 39.51
N LEU A 564 -38.94 73.16 39.21
CA LEU A 564 -40.33 73.56 39.00
C LEU A 564 -40.91 72.82 37.79
N ASN A 565 -40.16 72.70 36.69
CA ASN A 565 -40.63 71.97 35.51
C ASN A 565 -40.89 70.49 35.82
N ASP A 566 -39.95 69.80 36.46
CA ASP A 566 -40.06 68.37 36.74
C ASP A 566 -41.12 68.09 37.81
N GLY A 567 -41.15 68.90 38.86
CA GLY A 567 -42.17 68.80 39.91
C GLY A 567 -43.58 69.09 39.38
N THR A 568 -43.74 70.13 38.55
CA THR A 568 -45.04 70.44 37.92
C THR A 568 -45.47 69.34 36.96
N LEU A 569 -44.55 68.75 36.18
CA LEU A 569 -44.86 67.64 35.28
C LEU A 569 -45.21 66.35 36.05
N ALA A 570 -44.54 66.08 37.17
CA ALA A 570 -44.85 64.94 38.04
C ALA A 570 -46.25 65.06 38.65
N ILE A 571 -46.60 66.26 39.15
CA ILE A 571 -47.96 66.56 39.65
C ILE A 571 -48.96 66.46 38.48
N ALA A 572 -48.64 67.00 37.31
CA ALA A 572 -49.52 66.91 36.13
C ALA A 572 -49.83 65.45 35.77
N ASN A 573 -48.83 64.57 35.74
CA ASN A 573 -49.03 63.13 35.51
C ASN A 573 -49.89 62.48 36.60
N GLN A 574 -49.72 62.84 37.87
CA GLN A 574 -50.51 62.31 38.98
C GLN A 574 -52.01 62.64 38.84
N TYR A 575 -52.34 63.87 38.41
CA TYR A 575 -53.71 64.31 38.22
C TYR A 575 -54.26 64.00 36.81
N GLY A 576 -53.43 63.48 35.90
CA GLY A 576 -53.79 63.21 34.51
C GLY A 576 -54.02 64.51 33.71
N ALA A 577 -53.25 65.55 34.01
CA ALA A 577 -53.20 66.79 33.27
C ALA A 577 -52.13 66.71 32.17
N GLU A 578 -52.51 67.04 30.94
CA GLU A 578 -51.60 67.09 29.80
C GLU A 578 -51.00 68.50 29.71
N ARG A 579 -49.67 68.61 29.68
CA ARG A 579 -48.99 69.87 29.38
C ARG A 579 -49.16 70.16 27.89
N VAL A 580 -49.79 71.29 27.57
CA VAL A 580 -50.03 71.68 26.18
C VAL A 580 -48.90 72.55 25.67
N GLN A 581 -48.76 73.74 26.25
CA GLN A 581 -47.81 74.74 25.78
C GLN A 581 -47.16 75.44 26.98
N ARG A 582 -45.84 75.59 26.92
CA ARG A 582 -45.07 76.43 27.83
C ARG A 582 -44.61 77.67 27.07
N SER A 583 -44.95 78.83 27.60
CA SER A 583 -44.32 80.10 27.25
C SER A 583 -43.28 80.47 28.31
N SER A 584 -42.52 81.54 28.07
CA SER A 584 -41.57 82.06 29.07
C SER A 584 -42.24 82.58 30.34
N ALA A 585 -43.54 82.90 30.29
CA ALA A 585 -44.27 83.54 31.38
C ALA A 585 -45.43 82.70 31.94
N SER A 586 -45.91 81.70 31.19
CA SER A 586 -47.05 80.88 31.59
C SER A 586 -46.97 79.46 31.04
N VAL A 587 -47.58 78.53 31.75
CA VAL A 587 -47.75 77.15 31.31
C VAL A 587 -49.24 76.84 31.23
N LEU A 588 -49.66 76.23 30.13
CA LEU A 588 -51.01 75.73 29.96
C LEU A 588 -51.06 74.23 30.17
N TYR A 589 -52.00 73.83 31.02
CA TYR A 589 -52.36 72.44 31.28
C TYR A 589 -53.80 72.21 30.87
N LEU A 590 -54.05 71.00 30.40
CA LEU A 590 -55.35 70.55 29.95
C LEU A 590 -55.75 69.31 30.73
N THR A 591 -56.95 69.31 31.30
CA THR A 591 -57.44 68.20 32.12
C THR A 591 -58.86 67.82 31.69
N GLY A 592 -59.22 66.56 31.97
CA GLY A 592 -60.60 66.09 31.81
C GLY A 592 -61.13 66.04 30.39
N LEU A 593 -60.25 65.87 29.40
CA LEU A 593 -60.62 65.70 27.98
C LEU A 593 -61.77 64.69 27.82
N ASN A 594 -62.93 65.17 27.34
CA ASN A 594 -64.14 64.37 27.07
C ASN A 594 -64.71 63.64 28.30
N LYS A 595 -64.55 64.21 29.49
CA LYS A 595 -65.19 63.73 30.72
C LYS A 595 -66.41 64.59 31.02
N GLU A 596 -67.52 63.97 31.44
CA GLU A 596 -68.80 64.67 31.68
C GLU A 596 -68.71 65.83 32.68
N ASP A 597 -67.76 65.81 33.61
CA ASP A 597 -67.49 66.84 34.62
C ASP A 597 -66.25 67.70 34.31
N ALA A 598 -65.67 67.54 33.11
CA ALA A 598 -64.38 68.08 32.67
C ALA A 598 -63.24 67.91 33.70
N ARG A 599 -63.42 67.01 34.67
CA ARG A 599 -62.60 66.87 35.89
C ARG A 599 -62.26 68.20 36.56
N VAL A 600 -63.21 69.15 36.63
CA VAL A 600 -63.02 70.46 37.28
C VAL A 600 -62.46 70.33 38.71
N PRO A 601 -62.94 69.41 39.58
CA PRO A 601 -62.37 69.23 40.92
C PRO A 601 -60.91 68.80 40.89
N ASP A 602 -60.53 67.87 39.99
CA ASP A 602 -59.15 67.39 39.87
C ASP A 602 -58.23 68.46 39.26
N ALA A 603 -58.75 69.27 38.33
CA ALA A 603 -58.04 70.43 37.80
C ALA A 603 -57.79 71.49 38.88
N THR A 604 -58.74 71.65 39.81
CA THR A 604 -58.64 72.59 40.93
C THR A 604 -57.66 72.08 41.99
N ASP A 605 -57.74 70.79 42.35
CA ASP A 605 -56.77 70.13 43.24
C ASP A 605 -55.36 70.14 42.62
N PHE A 606 -55.23 69.89 41.31
CA PHE A 606 -53.97 70.04 40.56
C PHE A 606 -53.42 71.47 40.68
N THR A 607 -54.25 72.48 40.44
CA THR A 607 -53.84 73.88 40.50
C THR A 607 -53.35 74.26 41.90
N LEU A 608 -54.06 73.84 42.94
CA LEU A 608 -53.64 74.04 44.34
C LEU A 608 -52.35 73.29 44.67
N ALA A 609 -52.20 72.04 44.22
CA ALA A 609 -51.01 71.24 44.45
C ALA A 609 -49.78 71.87 43.81
N VAL A 610 -49.92 72.41 42.59
CA VAL A 610 -48.81 73.10 41.92
C VAL A 610 -48.50 74.45 42.58
N MET A 611 -49.51 75.21 43.01
CA MET A 611 -49.28 76.44 43.78
C MET A 611 -48.56 76.15 45.11
N GLY A 612 -48.93 75.05 45.78
CA GLY A 612 -48.23 74.54 46.96
C GLY A 612 -46.79 74.17 46.68
N LEU A 613 -46.52 73.46 45.58
CA LEU A 613 -45.17 73.13 45.14
C LEU A 613 -44.32 74.38 44.85
N VAL A 614 -44.90 75.40 44.21
CA VAL A 614 -44.20 76.67 43.95
C VAL A 614 -43.79 77.34 45.27
N ALA A 615 -44.71 77.40 46.24
CA ALA A 615 -44.43 77.96 47.56
C ALA A 615 -43.40 77.11 48.34
N GLU A 616 -43.47 75.78 48.27
CA GLU A 616 -42.53 74.85 48.91
C GLU A 616 -41.12 74.99 48.35
N ILE A 617 -40.98 75.00 47.03
CA ILE A 617 -39.69 75.22 46.36
C ILE A 617 -39.14 76.59 46.73
N GLY A 618 -39.96 77.64 46.71
CA GLY A 618 -39.55 78.97 47.18
C GLY A 618 -38.97 78.92 48.59
N ALA A 619 -39.71 78.30 49.53
CA ALA A 619 -39.31 78.19 50.93
C ALA A 619 -38.00 77.39 51.12
N GLU A 620 -37.79 76.33 50.34
CA GLU A 620 -36.54 75.54 50.35
C GLU A 620 -35.32 76.39 49.98
N PHE A 621 -35.49 77.28 49.00
CA PHE A 621 -34.45 78.23 48.59
C PHE A 621 -34.42 79.52 49.42
N GLY A 622 -35.29 79.64 50.44
CA GLY A 622 -35.35 80.79 51.35
C GLY A 622 -36.04 82.02 50.78
N PHE A 623 -36.86 81.85 49.73
CA PHE A 623 -37.61 82.91 49.06
C PHE A 623 -39.12 82.68 49.15
N GLU A 624 -39.89 83.75 48.97
CA GLU A 624 -41.34 83.66 48.86
C GLU A 624 -41.71 83.64 47.38
N PHE A 625 -42.08 82.47 46.87
CA PHE A 625 -42.60 82.34 45.50
C PHE A 625 -44.12 82.28 45.54
N THR A 626 -44.73 83.04 44.65
CA THR A 626 -46.16 83.00 44.42
C THR A 626 -46.43 82.56 43.00
N ALA A 627 -47.46 81.75 42.85
CA ALA A 627 -48.05 81.48 41.56
C ALA A 627 -49.49 81.95 41.59
N ARG A 628 -50.00 82.22 40.40
CA ARG A 628 -51.38 82.58 40.16
C ARG A 628 -51.90 81.79 38.99
N ALA A 629 -53.17 81.46 39.07
CA ALA A 629 -53.79 80.57 38.10
C ALA A 629 -55.13 81.10 37.64
N GLY A 630 -55.43 80.81 36.38
CA GLY A 630 -56.72 81.07 35.77
C GLY A 630 -57.29 79.76 35.26
N MET A 631 -58.58 79.52 35.52
CA MET A 631 -59.27 78.30 35.16
C MET A 631 -60.52 78.61 34.36
N SER A 632 -60.73 77.88 33.27
CA SER A 632 -61.95 77.95 32.45
C SER A 632 -62.24 76.57 31.87
N THR A 633 -63.51 76.26 31.65
CA THR A 633 -63.98 74.96 31.18
C THR A 633 -64.93 75.12 30.00
N GLY A 634 -64.80 74.25 29.00
CA GLY A 634 -65.70 74.22 27.85
C GLY A 634 -65.13 73.39 26.70
N ASP A 635 -65.70 73.57 25.52
CA ASP A 635 -65.29 72.89 24.29
C ASP A 635 -63.86 73.32 23.88
N VAL A 636 -63.01 72.34 23.57
CA VAL A 636 -61.64 72.60 23.12
C VAL A 636 -61.25 71.70 21.95
N ALA A 637 -60.35 72.18 21.10
CA ALA A 637 -59.67 71.38 20.10
C ALA A 637 -58.18 71.29 20.44
N THR A 638 -57.59 70.09 20.37
CA THR A 638 -56.14 69.88 20.53
C THR A 638 -55.53 69.35 19.24
N GLY A 639 -54.24 69.56 19.01
CA GLY A 639 -53.60 69.02 17.82
C GLY A 639 -52.10 69.27 17.75
N VAL A 640 -51.45 68.55 16.84
CA VAL A 640 -50.02 68.68 16.55
C VAL A 640 -49.84 69.43 15.24
N LEU A 641 -49.16 70.57 15.31
CA LEU A 641 -48.83 71.42 14.18
C LEU A 641 -47.37 71.26 13.76
N GLY A 642 -47.13 71.42 12.45
CA GLY A 642 -45.80 71.38 11.84
C GLY A 642 -45.37 69.98 11.41
N SER A 643 -44.58 69.89 10.33
CA SER A 643 -44.04 68.63 9.80
C SER A 643 -42.55 68.42 10.12
N SER A 644 -41.88 69.48 10.58
CA SER A 644 -40.42 69.51 10.85
C SER A 644 -40.07 70.05 12.23
N GLN A 645 -40.94 70.88 12.82
CA GLN A 645 -40.95 71.19 14.25
C GLN A 645 -42.37 70.91 14.74
N LEU A 646 -42.53 69.81 15.48
CA LEU A 646 -43.81 69.38 16.02
C LEU A 646 -44.14 70.23 17.25
N SER A 647 -45.33 70.82 17.28
CA SER A 647 -45.84 71.59 18.43
C SER A 647 -47.25 71.15 18.76
N PHE A 648 -47.50 70.76 20.00
CA PHE A 648 -48.82 70.41 20.50
C PHE A 648 -49.53 71.66 21.05
N GLY A 649 -50.78 71.88 20.65
CA GLY A 649 -51.55 73.08 21.00
C GLY A 649 -53.00 72.77 21.39
N VAL A 650 -53.65 73.74 22.03
CA VAL A 650 -55.08 73.74 22.37
C VAL A 650 -55.73 75.04 21.89
N TRP A 651 -56.94 74.96 21.35
CA TRP A 651 -57.72 76.07 20.80
C TRP A 651 -59.17 76.01 21.28
N GLY A 652 -59.82 77.16 21.40
CA GLY A 652 -61.19 77.31 21.90
C GLY A 652 -61.31 78.57 22.77
N ASP A 653 -62.50 78.82 23.30
CA ASP A 653 -62.73 79.92 24.25
C ASP A 653 -62.05 79.69 25.63
N PRO A 654 -62.04 78.47 26.21
CA PRO A 654 -61.46 78.24 27.54
C PRO A 654 -59.96 78.56 27.71
N PRO A 655 -59.05 78.23 26.76
CA PRO A 655 -57.64 78.61 26.89
C PRO A 655 -57.40 80.12 26.98
N GLY A 656 -58.11 80.90 26.15
CA GLY A 656 -58.02 82.35 26.16
C GLY A 656 -58.56 82.95 27.47
N MET A 657 -59.67 82.40 27.96
CA MET A 657 -60.26 82.81 29.23
C MET A 657 -59.36 82.45 30.42
N ALA A 658 -58.84 81.23 30.49
CA ALA A 658 -57.91 80.80 31.53
C ALA A 658 -56.64 81.68 31.58
N MET A 659 -56.05 82.01 30.42
CA MET A 659 -54.91 82.93 30.36
C MET A 659 -55.29 84.33 30.86
N THR A 660 -56.45 84.84 30.44
CA THR A 660 -56.96 86.16 30.87
C THR A 660 -57.15 86.19 32.39
N LEU A 661 -57.83 85.20 32.97
CA LEU A 661 -58.05 85.07 34.41
C LEU A 661 -56.73 84.99 35.19
N SER A 662 -55.77 84.18 34.72
CA SER A 662 -54.46 84.08 35.39
C SER A 662 -53.69 85.41 35.39
N SER A 663 -53.85 86.21 34.32
CA SER A 663 -53.22 87.52 34.21
C SER A 663 -53.83 88.58 35.13
N LEU A 664 -55.09 88.41 35.53
CA LEU A 664 -55.83 89.32 36.42
C LEU A 664 -55.78 88.90 37.90
N ALA A 665 -55.47 87.63 38.17
CA ALA A 665 -55.35 87.08 39.52
C ALA A 665 -54.26 87.80 40.33
N LEU A 666 -54.49 88.01 41.62
CA LEU A 666 -53.45 88.47 42.55
C LEU A 666 -52.44 87.34 42.85
N PRO A 667 -51.23 87.66 43.33
CA PRO A 667 -50.26 86.65 43.77
C PRO A 667 -50.89 85.66 44.77
N GLY A 668 -50.75 84.36 44.51
CA GLY A 668 -51.35 83.31 45.35
C GLY A 668 -52.84 83.07 45.11
N GLN A 669 -53.45 83.71 44.10
CA GLN A 669 -54.88 83.61 43.82
C GLN A 669 -55.17 82.69 42.62
N ILE A 670 -56.26 81.93 42.73
CA ILE A 670 -56.87 81.20 41.61
C ILE A 670 -58.14 81.95 41.21
N LEU A 671 -58.21 82.38 39.96
CA LEU A 671 -59.43 82.93 39.37
C LEU A 671 -60.07 81.92 38.42
N ALA A 672 -61.37 81.75 38.55
CA ALA A 672 -62.17 80.85 37.73
C ALA A 672 -63.36 81.62 37.13
N ASP A 673 -63.81 81.26 35.93
CA ASP A 673 -65.06 81.79 35.37
C ASP A 673 -66.28 80.99 35.88
N ASP A 674 -67.47 81.43 35.48
CA ASP A 674 -68.74 80.77 35.81
C ASP A 674 -68.78 79.29 35.37
N SER A 675 -68.09 78.93 34.30
CA SER A 675 -68.09 77.56 33.76
C SER A 675 -67.42 76.57 34.71
N VAL A 676 -66.41 77.02 35.45
CA VAL A 676 -65.70 76.26 36.48
C VAL A 676 -66.47 76.34 37.79
N ALA A 677 -66.92 77.53 38.20
CA ALA A 677 -67.64 77.72 39.46
C ALA A 677 -68.94 76.91 39.53
N ALA A 678 -69.66 76.75 38.40
CA ALA A 678 -70.88 75.94 38.33
C ALA A 678 -70.64 74.44 38.57
N GLN A 679 -69.41 73.96 38.39
CA GLN A 679 -69.04 72.54 38.51
C GLN A 679 -68.31 72.22 39.83
N LEU A 680 -68.03 73.24 40.65
CA LEU A 680 -67.54 73.06 42.01
C LEU A 680 -68.71 73.05 43.00
N ASP A 681 -68.77 72.01 43.84
CA ASP A 681 -69.84 71.84 44.81
C ASP A 681 -69.60 72.62 46.12
N GLN A 682 -70.50 72.48 47.10
CA GLN A 682 -70.40 73.16 48.41
C GLN A 682 -69.18 72.75 49.25
N THR A 683 -68.36 71.78 48.80
CA THR A 683 -67.10 71.44 49.46
C THR A 683 -65.98 72.41 49.14
N TRP A 684 -66.19 73.35 48.22
CA TRP A 684 -65.23 74.37 47.81
C TRP A 684 -65.61 75.76 48.32
N ASN A 685 -64.61 76.51 48.78
CA ASN A 685 -64.75 77.91 49.16
C ASN A 685 -64.54 78.80 47.93
N ILE A 686 -65.63 79.39 47.44
CA ILE A 686 -65.66 80.20 46.23
C ILE A 686 -66.30 81.55 46.53
N GLU A 687 -65.61 82.63 46.16
CA GLU A 687 -66.07 84.00 46.38
C GLU A 687 -66.20 84.76 45.06
N ALA A 688 -67.37 85.32 44.78
CA ALA A 688 -67.59 86.13 43.58
C ALA A 688 -66.87 87.48 43.69
N VAL A 689 -66.15 87.88 42.65
CA VAL A 689 -65.44 89.17 42.60
C VAL A 689 -66.39 90.27 42.11
N GLU A 690 -66.54 91.37 42.85
CA GLU A 690 -67.29 92.55 42.40
C GLU A 690 -66.52 93.27 41.27
N SER A 691 -67.00 93.13 40.03
CA SER A 691 -66.55 93.79 38.77
C SER A 691 -65.05 94.11 38.65
N HIS A 692 -64.32 93.34 37.83
CA HIS A 692 -62.89 93.58 37.58
C HIS A 692 -62.69 94.40 36.28
N PRO A 693 -61.88 95.49 36.27
CA PRO A 693 -61.73 96.40 35.12
C PRO A 693 -61.06 95.79 33.86
N GLY A 694 -60.73 94.49 33.86
CA GLY A 694 -60.10 93.77 32.75
C GLY A 694 -60.94 92.61 32.20
N LEU A 695 -62.15 92.40 32.73
CA LEU A 695 -63.11 91.39 32.29
C LEU A 695 -64.26 92.07 31.54
N ALA A 696 -64.85 91.37 30.56
CA ALA A 696 -66.04 91.87 29.86
C ALA A 696 -67.25 91.88 30.81
N ASP A 697 -68.19 92.80 30.60
CA ASP A 697 -69.35 93.03 31.49
C ASP A 697 -70.26 91.79 31.68
N ASP A 698 -70.11 90.77 30.84
CA ASP A 698 -70.86 89.51 30.82
C ASP A 698 -70.13 88.32 31.47
N VAL A 699 -68.93 88.51 32.01
CA VAL A 699 -68.12 87.45 32.63
C VAL A 699 -67.94 87.69 34.13
N GLN A 700 -68.46 86.79 34.97
CA GLN A 700 -68.22 86.81 36.41
C GLN A 700 -66.98 85.97 36.76
N ALA A 701 -66.05 86.57 37.50
CA ALA A 701 -64.89 85.87 38.03
C ALA A 701 -65.11 85.45 39.49
N HIS A 702 -64.58 84.29 39.83
CA HIS A 702 -64.67 83.67 41.15
C HIS A 702 -63.28 83.37 41.69
N VAL A 703 -63.04 83.74 42.94
CA VAL A 703 -61.83 83.37 43.68
C VAL A 703 -62.02 81.97 44.25
N VAL A 704 -61.10 81.06 43.96
CA VAL A 704 -61.12 79.70 44.50
C VAL A 704 -60.08 79.60 45.63
N ASN A 705 -60.55 79.52 46.88
CA ASN A 705 -59.71 79.59 48.08
C ASN A 705 -59.32 78.21 48.66
N GLY A 706 -59.85 77.11 48.09
CA GLY A 706 -59.60 75.73 48.55
C GLY A 706 -60.85 75.03 49.09
N ARG A 707 -60.69 73.84 49.68
CA ARG A 707 -61.80 73.04 50.25
C ARG A 707 -62.24 73.57 51.62
N VAL A 708 -63.54 73.54 51.91
CA VAL A 708 -64.13 73.97 53.20
C VAL A 708 -63.81 72.95 54.29
N GLU A 709 -63.12 73.37 55.37
CA GLU A 709 -62.82 72.48 56.50
C GLU A 709 -64.10 72.04 57.25
N PRO A 710 -64.28 70.73 57.56
CA PRO A 710 -65.43 70.27 58.34
C PRO A 710 -65.30 70.68 59.82
N LEU A 711 -66.30 71.40 60.34
CA LEU A 711 -66.40 71.77 61.75
C LEU A 711 -66.64 70.54 62.66
N GLY A 712 -65.61 70.15 63.43
CA GLY A 712 -65.76 69.59 64.78
C GLY A 712 -65.62 68.07 64.97
N GLY A 713 -64.52 67.66 65.61
CA GLY A 713 -64.35 66.31 66.21
C GLY A 713 -63.02 66.18 66.95
N SER A 714 -63.09 65.91 68.26
CA SER A 714 -62.03 66.01 69.26
C SER A 714 -60.74 65.19 69.03
N SER A 715 -59.63 65.78 69.46
CA SER A 715 -58.37 65.21 69.96
C SER A 715 -58.30 63.67 70.15
N ASN A 716 -57.29 63.05 69.52
CA ASN A 716 -56.28 62.31 70.28
C ASN A 716 -55.02 62.06 69.44
N ASN A 717 -53.93 62.70 69.89
CA ASN A 717 -52.56 62.37 69.55
C ASN A 717 -52.18 61.04 70.23
N PRO A 718 -51.39 60.17 69.58
CA PRO A 718 -50.11 59.85 70.22
C PRO A 718 -48.94 59.74 69.21
N SER A 719 -47.95 60.59 69.43
CA SER A 719 -46.50 60.30 69.60
C SER A 719 -45.88 59.08 68.90
N ILE A 720 -44.73 59.30 68.26
CA ILE A 720 -43.46 58.50 68.26
C ILE A 720 -42.47 59.31 67.37
N SER A 721 -41.51 60.08 67.90
CA SER A 721 -40.07 59.74 68.12
C SER A 721 -39.46 58.92 66.97
N SER A 722 -38.39 59.29 66.28
CA SER A 722 -37.21 60.12 66.57
C SER A 722 -36.53 60.51 65.27
#